data_AF-A0A1B5L3C8-F1
#
_entry.id   AF-A0A1B5L3C8-F1
#
_cell.length_a   1.000
_cell.length_b   1.000
_cell.length_c   1.000
_cell.angle_alpha   90.00
_cell.angle_beta   90.00
_cell.angle_gamma   90.00
#
_symmetry.space_group_name_H-M   'P 1'
#
loop_
_entity.id
_entity.type
_entity.pdbx_description
1 polymer ?
#
loop_
_entity_poly.entity_id
_entity_poly.type
_entity_poly.pdbx_seq_one_letter_code
_entity_poly.pdbx_strand_id
1 'polypeptide(L)'
;MAKIKTSAGFIGLGIFTENGSGGFMSEVVIDGGKYGLYGGNQQYTVNSFLITSQTTSCICLIWDWGWTWTNLILADAPVGITLLNPEAPGSQPPGSIYLLDTAFLNVNTAVKANAMKKDILETSIMTFDNINLQQVGKFIQFTDGSDVDYPSSELPFMVLGNQHTDSGYEYGSKLQRSPSLLGLESKASTNSYFYRSRPQYENLDTGSVVSVKDYGAKGDGVADDTAAVQSALSAGTTKNLIYFPAGSYIITKTLFVPPHFRITGEVWSQIVASGSFFTDMKNPRPMVKVGDPGDSGTVEISDMLFTSIGALPGLVMMEWNVQAKEQGSVGIWDAHFRVGEAYGSELQVAQCPKVASIPSVCVAAALMLHITPQSNGYFENVWAWVADHDLDDPANTMVTVAAARGILVESAAGPTWLYGTASEHSMLYQYNFYNTSNIFAGMIQTESPYFQYAAATESPGPFKDSVGLFNNDPDFSNDNCNGTDLSCRLSWAVMAQDTVNVTIAGAGLYSWFDAYDQSVCVDAQNCQQRLFNDQGNNGGFWLWNLITIGAQEMISNTLTNDSIYAKENTQAIAHPFWSALASYTDDATQRDISCDDDDTSPACMTETICDKTKSFATMDQLAAAKGTFADVCADYYAIKTLQSTLRSSLDTYKSVNKGYDEVFGKYQEYVKEMIPMALSQFMSTPNGLDGSPGPGNKYFQCTFEADDLVETQQCPFTEIQLASYDSYTMTYKLVNESGFFDELSKTYSISKDWVKFGRTSIKNHKVTCQHDLCTQPFDQELVNFPKAADNIQVANPKDIITKALPNIGKLQNAIAARRMDVALNTWLGPTNDIVQVISMPVFAIQQALDSMEQAKELGQAQAQRDKTQLILTILSIVFAFVPFLNELAPEIAALDGVFAMLGAAGTFALGIKSIVDDPLSAPMEILGFLTLGVGRSAKDFAKVADARRGIKDGDLAKMGKTFKKHDDSLQNVIKRKCKI
;
A
#
# COMPACT_ATOMS: atom_id res chain seq x y z
N MET A 1 15.65 -13.26 31.73
CA MET A 1 17.10 -13.26 32.00
C MET A 1 17.48 -14.59 32.65
N ALA A 2 18.20 -15.45 31.93
CA ALA A 2 18.76 -16.67 32.50
C ALA A 2 20.19 -16.40 32.98
N LYS A 3 20.46 -16.59 34.28
CA LYS A 3 21.81 -16.48 34.84
C LYS A 3 22.39 -17.86 35.10
N ILE A 4 23.47 -18.18 34.40
CA ILE A 4 24.05 -19.52 34.36
C ILE A 4 25.39 -19.52 35.10
N LYS A 5 25.63 -20.56 35.90
CA LYS A 5 26.84 -20.70 36.70
C LYS A 5 28.08 -20.82 35.80
N THR A 6 29.18 -20.15 36.18
CA THR A 6 30.45 -20.10 35.43
C THR A 6 31.64 -20.72 36.17
N SER A 7 31.39 -21.49 37.24
CA SER A 7 32.46 -22.11 38.03
C SER A 7 33.25 -23.16 37.23
N ALA A 8 34.58 -23.21 37.42
CA ALA A 8 35.46 -24.19 36.77
C ALA A 8 34.93 -25.63 36.90
N GLY A 9 34.88 -26.36 35.77
CA GLY A 9 34.36 -27.73 35.69
C GLY A 9 32.85 -27.86 35.44
N PHE A 10 32.09 -26.75 35.42
CA PHE A 10 30.66 -26.75 35.10
C PHE A 10 30.42 -26.45 33.61
N ILE A 11 29.60 -27.26 32.95
CA ILE A 11 29.15 -27.03 31.57
C ILE A 11 27.74 -26.46 31.64
N GLY A 12 27.62 -25.13 31.66
CA GLY A 12 26.34 -24.45 31.51
C GLY A 12 26.05 -24.14 30.04
N LEU A 13 24.87 -24.50 29.55
CA LEU A 13 24.38 -24.12 28.22
C LEU A 13 23.11 -23.29 28.40
N GLY A 14 22.97 -22.18 27.67
CA GLY A 14 21.72 -21.41 27.67
C GLY A 14 20.64 -22.08 26.84
N ILE A 15 20.91 -22.25 25.54
CA ILE A 15 20.06 -22.99 24.60
C ILE A 15 20.86 -24.17 24.04
N PHE A 16 20.24 -25.34 24.05
CA PHE A 16 20.74 -26.54 23.37
C PHE A 16 19.74 -26.95 22.28
N THR A 17 20.21 -27.06 21.05
CA THR A 17 19.41 -27.48 19.89
C THR A 17 20.27 -28.35 18.98
N GLU A 18 20.19 -29.66 19.11
CA GLU A 18 21.04 -30.58 18.35
C GLU A 18 20.63 -30.70 16.88
N ASN A 19 19.35 -30.48 16.56
CA ASN A 19 18.78 -30.49 15.22
C ASN A 19 17.40 -29.80 15.20
N GLY A 20 16.79 -29.77 14.01
CA GLY A 20 15.40 -29.36 13.76
C GLY A 20 15.27 -28.74 12.36
N SER A 21 14.04 -28.37 12.00
CA SER A 21 13.74 -27.46 10.88
C SER A 21 13.05 -26.23 11.46
N GLY A 22 13.89 -25.26 11.80
CA GLY A 22 13.56 -24.16 12.67
C GLY A 22 12.83 -23.03 11.97
N GLY A 23 12.36 -22.14 12.85
CA GLY A 23 11.57 -20.96 12.55
C GLY A 23 12.20 -19.73 13.19
N PHE A 24 11.54 -19.18 14.21
CA PHE A 24 11.86 -17.85 14.73
C PHE A 24 12.09 -17.81 16.24
N MET A 25 13.08 -17.03 16.69
CA MET A 25 13.41 -16.80 18.10
C MET A 25 13.68 -15.31 18.30
N SER A 26 13.10 -14.70 19.34
CA SER A 26 13.36 -13.30 19.65
C SER A 26 13.44 -12.96 21.13
N GLU A 27 14.07 -11.81 21.43
CA GLU A 27 14.07 -11.16 22.75
C GLU A 27 14.66 -12.01 23.89
N VAL A 28 15.78 -12.70 23.64
CA VAL A 28 16.43 -13.58 24.61
C VAL A 28 17.65 -12.92 25.26
N VAL A 29 17.75 -13.03 26.59
CA VAL A 29 18.92 -12.57 27.37
C VAL A 29 19.55 -13.71 28.17
N ILE A 30 20.82 -14.00 27.87
CA ILE A 30 21.62 -15.07 28.49
C ILE A 30 22.89 -14.48 29.13
N ASP A 31 23.05 -14.68 30.45
CA ASP A 31 24.22 -14.25 31.23
C ASP A 31 24.93 -15.48 31.83
N GLY A 32 26.19 -15.68 31.45
CA GLY A 32 27.03 -16.77 31.96
C GLY A 32 26.89 -18.10 31.18
N GLY A 33 27.48 -19.16 31.73
CA GLY A 33 27.58 -20.48 31.09
C GLY A 33 28.82 -20.65 30.20
N LYS A 34 29.04 -21.88 29.71
CA LYS A 34 30.11 -22.20 28.75
C LYS A 34 29.78 -21.67 27.36
N TYR A 35 28.54 -21.92 26.94
CA TYR A 35 27.97 -21.45 25.68
C TYR A 35 26.60 -20.81 25.94
N GLY A 36 26.32 -19.70 25.28
CA GLY A 36 24.99 -19.09 25.31
C GLY A 36 24.01 -19.93 24.50
N LEU A 37 24.32 -20.12 23.21
CA LEU A 37 23.67 -21.11 22.35
C LEU A 37 24.70 -22.16 21.92
N TYR A 38 24.35 -23.43 22.05
CA TYR A 38 25.12 -24.57 21.53
C TYR A 38 24.19 -25.46 20.72
N GLY A 39 24.38 -25.53 19.41
CA GLY A 39 23.45 -26.29 18.60
C GLY A 39 23.56 -26.07 17.10
N GLY A 40 22.63 -26.66 16.36
CA GLY A 40 22.53 -26.61 14.92
C GLY A 40 21.13 -27.00 14.45
N ASN A 41 20.71 -26.46 13.32
CA ASN A 41 19.38 -26.63 12.73
C ASN A 41 19.47 -26.34 11.24
N GLN A 42 18.56 -26.87 10.42
CA GLN A 42 18.51 -26.60 8.98
C GLN A 42 18.59 -25.09 8.67
N GLN A 43 17.64 -24.33 9.21
CA GLN A 43 17.57 -22.88 9.12
C GLN A 43 16.93 -22.26 10.36
N TYR A 44 17.20 -20.97 10.58
CA TYR A 44 16.55 -20.22 11.65
C TYR A 44 16.63 -18.70 11.40
N THR A 45 15.69 -17.96 11.97
CA THR A 45 15.77 -16.50 12.12
C THR A 45 15.82 -16.14 13.60
N VAL A 46 16.90 -15.47 14.02
CA VAL A 46 17.14 -15.07 15.42
C VAL A 46 17.18 -13.56 15.50
N ASN A 47 16.35 -12.96 16.36
CA ASN A 47 16.24 -11.51 16.52
C ASN A 47 16.44 -11.06 17.98
N SER A 48 17.10 -9.93 18.21
CA SER A 48 17.17 -9.27 19.53
C SER A 48 17.75 -10.14 20.67
N PHE A 49 18.86 -10.84 20.43
CA PHE A 49 19.54 -11.58 21.51
C PHE A 49 20.62 -10.74 22.18
N LEU A 50 20.67 -10.79 23.52
CA LEU A 50 21.81 -10.34 24.32
C LEU A 50 22.45 -11.54 25.01
N ILE A 51 23.66 -11.89 24.61
CA ILE A 51 24.43 -12.99 25.18
C ILE A 51 25.73 -12.43 25.75
N THR A 52 25.94 -12.58 27.06
CA THR A 52 27.12 -12.02 27.76
C THR A 52 27.73 -12.99 28.78
N SER A 53 29.04 -12.83 29.02
CA SER A 53 29.78 -13.45 30.13
C SER A 53 29.99 -14.97 29.98
N GLN A 54 30.05 -15.47 28.74
CA GLN A 54 30.32 -16.89 28.47
C GLN A 54 31.78 -17.24 28.68
N THR A 55 32.06 -18.41 29.24
CA THR A 55 33.44 -18.88 29.47
C THR A 55 34.10 -19.45 28.21
N THR A 56 33.37 -19.61 27.10
CA THR A 56 33.93 -20.12 25.83
C THR A 56 33.44 -19.34 24.61
N SER A 57 32.14 -19.39 24.29
CA SER A 57 31.59 -18.66 23.13
C SER A 57 30.17 -18.19 23.42
N CYS A 58 29.75 -17.03 22.88
CA CYS A 58 28.34 -16.63 22.96
C CYS A 58 27.46 -17.62 22.18
N ILE A 59 27.87 -17.93 20.95
CA ILE A 59 27.18 -18.87 20.05
C ILE A 59 28.19 -19.93 19.59
N CYS A 60 27.79 -21.20 19.65
CA CYS A 60 28.50 -22.35 19.10
C CYS A 60 27.57 -23.07 18.15
N LEU A 61 27.65 -22.72 16.87
CA LEU A 61 26.89 -23.34 15.79
C LEU A 61 27.65 -24.57 15.31
N ILE A 62 27.07 -25.76 15.52
CA ILE A 62 27.74 -27.04 15.23
C ILE A 62 27.41 -27.59 13.85
N TRP A 63 26.25 -27.22 13.28
CA TRP A 63 25.85 -27.46 11.90
C TRP A 63 24.67 -26.55 11.54
N ASP A 64 24.53 -26.21 10.27
CA ASP A 64 23.32 -25.64 9.68
C ASP A 64 23.37 -25.76 8.15
N TRP A 65 22.30 -25.34 7.48
CA TRP A 65 22.36 -24.97 6.08
C TRP A 65 22.46 -23.46 5.94
N GLY A 66 21.59 -22.71 6.63
CA GLY A 66 21.78 -21.27 6.78
C GLY A 66 20.87 -20.58 7.77
N TRP A 67 21.42 -19.62 8.50
CA TRP A 67 20.68 -18.85 9.52
C TRP A 67 20.80 -17.34 9.29
N THR A 68 19.72 -16.63 9.61
CA THR A 68 19.69 -15.16 9.65
C THR A 68 19.66 -14.68 11.10
N TRP A 69 20.64 -13.86 11.46
CA TRP A 69 20.89 -13.37 12.80
C TRP A 69 20.77 -11.85 12.80
N THR A 70 19.83 -11.30 13.55
CA THR A 70 19.55 -9.86 13.56
C THR A 70 19.49 -9.28 14.97
N ASN A 71 19.94 -8.03 15.10
CA ASN A 71 19.88 -7.25 16.34
C ASN A 71 20.55 -7.97 17.54
N LEU A 72 21.73 -8.57 17.31
CA LEU A 72 22.44 -9.28 18.38
C LEU A 72 23.40 -8.37 19.15
N ILE A 73 23.57 -8.64 20.44
CA ILE A 73 24.67 -8.12 21.25
C ILE A 73 25.39 -9.32 21.87
N LEU A 74 26.63 -9.53 21.43
CA LEU A 74 27.49 -10.63 21.87
C LEU A 74 28.68 -10.04 22.64
N ALA A 75 28.72 -10.26 23.95
CA ALA A 75 29.59 -9.50 24.85
C ALA A 75 30.37 -10.34 25.86
N ASP A 76 31.53 -9.83 26.29
CA ASP A 76 32.30 -10.35 27.45
C ASP A 76 32.60 -11.86 27.37
N ALA A 77 33.00 -12.33 26.20
CA ALA A 77 33.28 -13.74 25.95
C ALA A 77 34.60 -13.93 25.18
N PRO A 78 35.30 -15.08 25.33
CA PRO A 78 36.48 -15.36 24.51
C PRO A 78 36.19 -15.37 23.01
N VAL A 79 35.03 -15.90 22.61
CA VAL A 79 34.56 -15.92 21.22
C VAL A 79 33.13 -15.41 21.14
N GLY A 80 32.81 -14.62 20.12
CA GLY A 80 31.43 -14.24 19.81
C GLY A 80 30.66 -15.44 19.23
N ILE A 81 30.99 -15.82 18.00
CA ILE A 81 30.41 -16.97 17.30
C ILE A 81 31.52 -17.95 16.90
N THR A 82 31.33 -19.23 17.20
CA THR A 82 32.16 -20.31 16.66
C THR A 82 31.33 -21.16 15.70
N LEU A 83 31.81 -21.28 14.46
CA LEU A 83 31.27 -22.12 13.39
C LEU A 83 32.06 -23.43 13.30
N LEU A 84 32.26 -24.06 14.45
CA LEU A 84 33.08 -25.25 14.58
C LEU A 84 32.37 -26.20 15.52
N ASN A 85 32.28 -27.48 15.13
CA ASN A 85 31.80 -28.52 16.02
C ASN A 85 32.95 -28.99 16.93
N PRO A 86 32.95 -28.65 18.24
CA PRO A 86 34.03 -29.06 19.12
C PRO A 86 34.02 -30.56 19.45
N GLU A 87 32.89 -31.24 19.23
CA GLU A 87 32.74 -32.68 19.47
C GLU A 87 33.07 -33.52 18.24
N ALA A 88 33.11 -32.92 17.05
CA ALA A 88 33.52 -33.56 15.81
C ALA A 88 34.55 -32.70 15.03
N PRO A 89 35.79 -32.53 15.55
CA PRO A 89 36.81 -31.75 14.85
C PRO A 89 37.09 -32.31 13.45
N GLY A 90 37.02 -31.45 12.43
CA GLY A 90 37.21 -31.84 11.03
C GLY A 90 35.96 -32.38 10.34
N SER A 91 34.79 -32.39 10.99
CA SER A 91 33.52 -32.56 10.29
C SER A 91 33.25 -31.38 9.35
N GLN A 92 32.29 -31.57 8.44
CA GLN A 92 31.75 -30.48 7.63
C GLN A 92 31.37 -29.31 8.56
N PRO A 93 31.83 -28.07 8.29
CA PRO A 93 31.47 -26.92 9.10
C PRO A 93 29.99 -26.55 8.89
N PRO A 94 29.42 -25.71 9.77
CA PRO A 94 28.16 -25.03 9.50
C PRO A 94 28.19 -24.36 8.12
N GLY A 95 27.06 -24.40 7.44
CA GLY A 95 26.98 -23.96 6.07
C GLY A 95 27.07 -22.46 5.92
N SER A 96 26.24 -21.70 6.62
CA SER A 96 26.18 -20.28 6.32
C SER A 96 25.56 -19.40 7.38
N ILE A 97 26.05 -18.17 7.50
CA ILE A 97 25.46 -17.17 8.41
C ILE A 97 25.26 -15.84 7.71
N TYR A 98 24.09 -15.25 7.90
CA TYR A 98 23.85 -13.83 7.65
C TYR A 98 23.74 -13.14 9.01
N LEU A 99 24.71 -12.30 9.37
CA LEU A 99 24.61 -11.39 10.52
C LEU A 99 24.22 -10.00 10.05
N LEU A 100 23.09 -9.50 10.52
CA LEU A 100 22.71 -8.10 10.43
C LEU A 100 22.65 -7.43 11.81
N ASP A 101 22.94 -6.13 11.83
CA ASP A 101 22.66 -5.24 12.96
C ASP A 101 23.21 -5.77 14.29
N THR A 102 24.45 -6.25 14.29
CA THR A 102 25.03 -7.00 15.41
C THR A 102 26.21 -6.26 16.04
N ALA A 103 26.29 -6.26 17.37
CA ALA A 103 27.40 -5.73 18.14
C ALA A 103 28.23 -6.85 18.79
N PHE A 104 29.54 -6.80 18.58
CA PHE A 104 30.53 -7.57 19.33
C PHE A 104 31.24 -6.64 20.31
N LEU A 105 31.11 -6.91 21.61
CA LEU A 105 31.61 -6.03 22.68
C LEU A 105 32.57 -6.79 23.60
N ASN A 106 33.83 -6.35 23.71
CA ASN A 106 34.82 -6.98 24.59
C ASN A 106 34.94 -8.51 24.36
N VAL A 107 35.19 -8.89 23.10
CA VAL A 107 35.43 -10.28 22.70
C VAL A 107 36.82 -10.46 22.11
N ASN A 108 37.52 -11.56 22.41
CA ASN A 108 38.86 -11.76 21.84
C ASN A 108 38.80 -12.07 20.34
N THR A 109 37.81 -12.86 19.92
CA THR A 109 37.55 -13.21 18.52
C THR A 109 36.05 -13.06 18.24
N ALA A 110 35.64 -12.25 17.26
CA ALA A 110 34.21 -12.10 16.96
C ALA A 110 33.65 -13.36 16.27
N VAL A 111 34.29 -13.85 15.21
CA VAL A 111 33.92 -15.10 14.54
C VAL A 111 35.11 -16.05 14.43
N LYS A 112 34.90 -17.33 14.76
CA LYS A 112 35.87 -18.40 14.59
C LYS A 112 35.35 -19.46 13.63
N ALA A 113 36.07 -19.76 12.56
CA ALA A 113 35.61 -20.64 11.48
C ALA A 113 36.74 -21.47 10.86
N ASN A 114 36.40 -22.43 9.99
CA ASN A 114 37.38 -23.11 9.14
C ASN A 114 37.95 -22.15 8.08
N ALA A 115 39.21 -22.39 7.68
CA ALA A 115 39.86 -21.58 6.65
C ALA A 115 39.09 -21.63 5.32
N MET A 116 38.97 -20.46 4.67
CA MET A 116 38.32 -20.35 3.37
C MET A 116 39.13 -21.11 2.31
N LYS A 117 38.45 -21.96 1.53
CA LYS A 117 39.06 -22.63 0.38
C LYS A 117 38.80 -21.85 -0.92
N LYS A 118 39.45 -22.29 -2.01
CA LYS A 118 39.25 -21.71 -3.35
C LYS A 118 37.87 -22.07 -3.92
N ASP A 119 37.41 -23.29 -3.65
CA ASP A 119 36.04 -23.73 -3.85
C ASP A 119 35.23 -23.53 -2.56
N ILE A 120 33.91 -23.38 -2.67
CA ILE A 120 33.07 -23.20 -1.48
C ILE A 120 32.82 -24.51 -0.71
N LEU A 121 33.25 -25.65 -1.25
CA LEU A 121 33.09 -26.96 -0.63
C LEU A 121 33.72 -27.01 0.77
N GLU A 122 32.94 -27.43 1.77
CA GLU A 122 33.35 -27.46 3.19
C GLU A 122 33.84 -26.11 3.75
N THR A 123 33.37 -24.97 3.20
CA THR A 123 33.72 -23.63 3.66
C THR A 123 32.47 -22.86 4.05
N SER A 124 32.36 -22.34 5.27
CA SER A 124 31.20 -21.52 5.67
C SER A 124 31.15 -20.20 4.90
N ILE A 125 30.02 -19.89 4.28
CA ILE A 125 29.79 -18.55 3.71
C ILE A 125 29.26 -17.61 4.81
N MET A 126 29.67 -16.35 4.78
CA MET A 126 29.36 -15.40 5.86
C MET A 126 29.02 -14.04 5.27
N THR A 127 27.86 -13.50 5.63
CA THR A 127 27.47 -12.13 5.33
C THR A 127 27.40 -11.32 6.62
N PHE A 128 27.99 -10.14 6.61
CA PHE A 128 28.05 -9.19 7.72
C PHE A 128 27.47 -7.87 7.24
N ASP A 129 26.34 -7.46 7.79
CA ASP A 129 25.63 -6.25 7.41
C ASP A 129 25.42 -5.37 8.65
N ASN A 130 26.02 -4.18 8.65
CA ASN A 130 25.95 -3.22 9.75
C ASN A 130 26.40 -3.79 11.12
N ILE A 131 27.68 -4.16 11.21
CA ILE A 131 28.29 -4.76 12.40
C ILE A 131 29.09 -3.72 13.19
N ASN A 132 28.89 -3.72 14.51
CA ASN A 132 29.62 -2.89 15.46
C ASN A 132 30.66 -3.74 16.21
N LEU A 133 31.92 -3.29 16.19
CA LEU A 133 33.09 -3.98 16.74
C LEU A 133 33.73 -3.08 17.81
N GLN A 134 33.45 -3.35 19.09
CA GLN A 134 34.03 -2.60 20.21
C GLN A 134 34.90 -3.50 21.07
N GLN A 135 36.19 -3.15 21.19
CA GLN A 135 37.17 -3.95 21.95
C GLN A 135 37.23 -5.41 21.46
N VAL A 136 37.21 -5.58 20.14
CA VAL A 136 37.36 -6.88 19.49
C VAL A 136 38.83 -7.13 19.18
N GLY A 137 39.38 -8.26 19.63
CA GLY A 137 40.78 -8.62 19.40
C GLY A 137 41.07 -9.00 17.94
N LYS A 138 40.32 -9.96 17.40
CA LYS A 138 40.31 -10.37 16.00
C LYS A 138 38.88 -10.39 15.48
N PHE A 139 38.65 -9.91 14.26
CA PHE A 139 37.31 -9.96 13.69
C PHE A 139 36.96 -11.39 13.25
N ILE A 140 37.72 -11.99 12.33
CA ILE A 140 37.58 -13.41 11.98
C ILE A 140 38.89 -14.13 12.24
N GLN A 141 38.85 -15.27 12.92
CA GLN A 141 39.99 -16.16 13.10
C GLN A 141 39.72 -17.52 12.47
N PHE A 142 40.63 -17.97 11.61
CA PHE A 142 40.55 -19.28 10.97
C PHE A 142 41.35 -20.37 11.69
N THR A 143 40.98 -21.62 11.45
CA THR A 143 41.63 -22.80 12.08
C THR A 143 43.06 -23.06 11.61
N ASP A 144 43.47 -22.53 10.45
CA ASP A 144 44.85 -22.61 9.93
C ASP A 144 45.79 -21.54 10.52
N GLY A 145 45.26 -20.66 11.38
CA GLY A 145 45.99 -19.57 12.01
C GLY A 145 45.93 -18.24 11.25
N SER A 146 45.37 -18.21 10.04
CA SER A 146 45.07 -16.96 9.34
C SER A 146 43.91 -16.21 10.00
N ASP A 147 43.80 -14.91 9.72
CA ASP A 147 42.75 -14.05 10.26
C ASP A 147 42.34 -12.97 9.26
N VAL A 148 41.15 -12.41 9.50
CA VAL A 148 40.66 -11.19 8.88
C VAL A 148 40.52 -10.15 9.98
N ASP A 149 41.29 -9.09 9.88
CA ASP A 149 41.16 -7.90 10.72
C ASP A 149 40.32 -6.83 10.03
N TYR A 150 39.67 -5.98 10.82
CA TYR A 150 38.95 -4.82 10.31
C TYR A 150 39.31 -3.58 11.14
N PRO A 151 39.76 -2.47 10.50
CA PRO A 151 40.38 -1.35 11.21
C PRO A 151 39.40 -0.37 11.87
N SER A 152 38.10 -0.51 11.63
CA SER A 152 37.04 0.38 12.10
C SER A 152 36.15 -0.32 13.13
N SER A 153 35.58 0.45 14.06
CA SER A 153 34.56 -0.04 14.99
C SER A 153 33.20 -0.27 14.34
N GLU A 154 33.00 0.22 13.12
CA GLU A 154 31.76 0.04 12.36
C GLU A 154 32.11 -0.57 11.01
N LEU A 155 31.59 -1.77 10.76
CA LEU A 155 31.65 -2.50 9.51
C LEU A 155 30.29 -2.37 8.79
N PRO A 156 30.19 -1.58 7.71
CA PRO A 156 28.92 -1.38 7.05
C PRO A 156 28.40 -2.63 6.34
N PHE A 157 29.27 -3.32 5.59
CA PHE A 157 28.88 -4.52 4.84
C PHE A 157 30.13 -5.32 4.44
N MET A 158 30.06 -6.64 4.51
CA MET A 158 31.09 -7.55 4.01
C MET A 158 30.51 -8.95 3.74
N VAL A 159 30.91 -9.56 2.64
CA VAL A 159 30.54 -10.93 2.27
C VAL A 159 31.81 -11.76 2.09
N LEU A 160 31.83 -12.97 2.65
CA LEU A 160 32.82 -14.01 2.41
C LEU A 160 32.11 -15.22 1.79
N GLY A 161 32.38 -15.48 0.52
CA GLY A 161 31.80 -16.61 -0.23
C GLY A 161 31.79 -16.38 -1.73
N ASN A 162 31.08 -17.23 -2.45
CA ASN A 162 30.79 -17.09 -3.87
C ASN A 162 29.78 -15.97 -4.13
N GLN A 163 30.10 -15.08 -5.05
CA GLN A 163 29.31 -13.88 -5.35
C GLN A 163 28.99 -13.82 -6.84
N HIS A 164 27.72 -13.58 -7.19
CA HIS A 164 27.29 -13.36 -8.57
C HIS A 164 26.76 -11.94 -8.72
N THR A 165 27.33 -11.19 -9.67
CA THR A 165 26.95 -9.82 -10.02
C THR A 165 27.00 -9.66 -11.55
N ASP A 166 26.28 -8.68 -12.09
CA ASP A 166 26.32 -8.35 -13.53
C ASP A 166 27.71 -7.87 -14.04
N SER A 167 28.64 -7.53 -13.12
CA SER A 167 29.99 -7.03 -13.42
C SER A 167 31.14 -7.95 -12.98
N GLY A 168 30.84 -9.17 -12.52
CA GLY A 168 31.83 -10.13 -12.01
C GLY A 168 32.17 -9.96 -10.52
N TYR A 169 32.82 -10.98 -9.95
CA TYR A 169 33.10 -11.13 -8.51
C TYR A 169 33.74 -9.86 -7.88
N GLU A 170 32.97 -9.08 -7.12
CA GLU A 170 33.50 -7.92 -6.39
C GLU A 170 33.40 -8.11 -4.88
N TYR A 171 34.44 -7.67 -4.17
CA TYR A 171 34.43 -7.48 -2.73
C TYR A 171 33.96 -6.06 -2.42
N GLY A 172 32.82 -5.95 -1.73
CA GLY A 172 32.46 -4.79 -0.91
C GLY A 172 32.16 -3.49 -1.66
N SER A 173 30.88 -3.13 -1.70
CA SER A 173 30.46 -1.74 -1.49
C SER A 173 29.07 -1.73 -0.84
N LYS A 174 28.79 -0.68 -0.06
CA LYS A 174 27.68 -0.58 0.90
C LYS A 174 26.33 -1.02 0.31
N LEU A 175 25.62 -1.94 0.98
CA LEU A 175 24.19 -2.10 0.75
C LEU A 175 23.49 -0.77 1.10
N GLN A 176 22.95 -0.08 0.11
CA GLN A 176 22.16 1.13 0.35
C GLN A 176 20.77 0.73 0.82
N ARG A 177 20.62 0.52 2.12
CA ARG A 177 19.32 0.23 2.73
C ARG A 177 18.36 1.39 2.48
N SER A 178 17.15 1.10 2.00
CA SER A 178 16.12 2.13 1.81
C SER A 178 15.76 2.77 3.15
N PRO A 179 15.76 4.11 3.28
CA PRO A 179 15.45 4.77 4.55
C PRO A 179 14.09 4.39 5.15
N SER A 180 13.10 4.02 4.33
CA SER A 180 11.79 3.60 4.81
C SER A 180 11.79 2.22 5.50
N LEU A 181 12.81 1.39 5.24
CA LEU A 181 12.97 0.07 5.87
C LEU A 181 13.69 0.15 7.23
N LEU A 182 14.26 1.30 7.57
CA LEU A 182 15.06 1.48 8.78
C LEU A 182 14.21 1.92 9.96
N GLY A 183 14.59 1.45 11.16
CA GLY A 183 14.04 1.89 12.43
C GLY A 183 14.94 2.94 13.11
N LEU A 184 14.39 3.68 14.08
CA LEU A 184 15.11 4.80 14.70
C LEU A 184 16.27 4.35 15.61
N GLU A 185 16.21 3.21 16.31
CA GLU A 185 17.28 2.77 17.22
C GLU A 185 17.29 1.24 17.44
N SER A 186 18.44 0.59 17.24
CA SER A 186 18.76 -0.67 17.90
C SER A 186 19.88 -0.45 18.93
N LYS A 187 19.95 -1.26 19.98
CA LYS A 187 21.04 -1.17 20.98
C LYS A 187 22.38 -1.67 20.41
N ALA A 188 22.35 -2.40 19.29
CA ALA A 188 23.51 -3.03 18.68
C ALA A 188 24.19 -2.11 17.63
N SER A 189 23.42 -1.45 16.77
CA SER A 189 23.93 -0.64 15.67
C SER A 189 23.00 0.53 15.29
N THR A 190 23.52 1.50 14.52
CA THR A 190 22.73 2.58 13.90
C THR A 190 22.25 2.18 12.51
N ASN A 191 21.18 2.78 11.98
CA ASN A 191 20.61 2.44 10.65
C ASN A 191 20.15 0.97 10.54
N SER A 192 19.70 0.38 11.65
CA SER A 192 19.18 -0.98 11.67
C SER A 192 17.86 -1.09 10.92
N TYR A 193 17.60 -2.25 10.33
CA TYR A 193 16.27 -2.54 9.82
C TYR A 193 15.25 -2.44 10.95
N PHE A 194 14.07 -1.91 10.64
CA PHE A 194 13.00 -1.87 11.61
C PHE A 194 12.63 -3.28 12.04
N TYR A 195 12.49 -3.47 13.35
CA TYR A 195 11.94 -4.68 13.95
C TYR A 195 10.92 -4.30 15.01
N ARG A 196 9.99 -5.20 15.28
CA ARG A 196 8.99 -5.04 16.32
C ARG A 196 8.67 -6.41 16.91
N SER A 197 8.96 -6.59 18.19
CA SER A 197 8.64 -7.82 18.91
C SER A 197 7.13 -8.04 18.98
N ARG A 198 6.72 -9.30 19.07
CA ARG A 198 5.32 -9.70 19.27
C ARG A 198 4.66 -8.91 20.42
N PRO A 199 3.54 -8.21 20.17
CA PRO A 199 2.84 -7.48 21.22
C PRO A 199 2.22 -8.43 22.26
N GLN A 200 2.48 -8.20 23.55
CA GLN A 200 1.88 -8.97 24.66
C GLN A 200 0.83 -8.17 25.46
N TYR A 201 0.61 -6.91 25.10
CA TYR A 201 -0.45 -6.05 25.63
C TYR A 201 -0.43 -5.86 27.16
N GLU A 202 0.75 -5.85 27.77
CA GLU A 202 0.96 -5.83 29.24
C GLU A 202 0.32 -4.63 29.95
N ASN A 203 0.06 -3.55 29.20
CA ASN A 203 -0.54 -2.32 29.70
C ASN A 203 -2.05 -2.21 29.45
N LEU A 204 -2.69 -3.20 28.83
CA LEU A 204 -4.15 -3.23 28.66
C LEU A 204 -4.82 -3.74 29.94
N ASP A 205 -5.87 -3.04 30.36
CA ASP A 205 -6.72 -3.51 31.45
C ASP A 205 -7.60 -4.68 30.98
N THR A 206 -7.85 -5.64 31.87
CA THR A 206 -8.70 -6.81 31.56
C THR A 206 -10.10 -6.45 31.08
N GLY A 207 -10.67 -5.32 31.51
CA GLY A 207 -11.96 -4.82 31.03
C GLY A 207 -11.93 -4.28 29.60
N SER A 208 -10.74 -4.15 29.00
CA SER A 208 -10.54 -3.80 27.59
C SER A 208 -10.38 -5.03 26.70
N VAL A 209 -10.39 -6.24 27.27
CA VAL A 209 -10.38 -7.49 26.52
C VAL A 209 -11.82 -7.88 26.18
N VAL A 210 -12.07 -8.15 24.90
CA VAL A 210 -13.40 -8.45 24.37
C VAL A 210 -13.36 -9.85 23.76
N SER A 211 -14.01 -10.82 24.40
CA SER A 211 -14.04 -12.19 23.86
C SER A 211 -15.03 -12.30 22.71
N VAL A 212 -14.65 -13.02 21.64
CA VAL A 212 -15.60 -13.37 20.57
C VAL A 212 -16.78 -14.21 21.08
N LYS A 213 -16.61 -14.95 22.18
CA LYS A 213 -17.69 -15.73 22.81
C LYS A 213 -18.77 -14.85 23.45
N ASP A 214 -18.43 -13.61 23.84
CA ASP A 214 -19.41 -12.64 24.35
C ASP A 214 -20.38 -12.16 23.25
N TYR A 215 -19.99 -12.32 21.98
CA TYR A 215 -20.80 -12.03 20.80
C TYR A 215 -21.52 -13.27 20.26
N GLY A 216 -21.44 -14.39 20.98
CA GLY A 216 -22.16 -15.63 20.68
C GLY A 216 -21.37 -16.67 19.89
N ALA A 217 -20.09 -16.42 19.58
CA ALA A 217 -19.24 -17.38 18.89
C ALA A 217 -19.06 -18.65 19.74
N LYS A 218 -19.09 -19.82 19.11
CA LYS A 218 -18.99 -21.12 19.79
C LYS A 218 -17.56 -21.60 19.83
N GLY A 219 -16.84 -21.52 18.71
CA GLY A 219 -15.50 -22.08 18.56
C GLY A 219 -15.49 -23.61 18.68
N ASP A 220 -16.60 -24.28 18.33
CA ASP A 220 -16.79 -25.73 18.51
C ASP A 220 -16.47 -26.56 17.26
N GLY A 221 -16.04 -25.91 16.17
CA GLY A 221 -15.71 -26.55 14.90
C GLY A 221 -16.93 -27.00 14.09
N VAL A 222 -18.15 -26.64 14.49
CA VAL A 222 -19.39 -27.05 13.81
C VAL A 222 -20.32 -25.87 13.55
N ALA A 223 -20.54 -25.01 14.53
CA ALA A 223 -21.42 -23.87 14.40
C ALA A 223 -20.83 -22.82 13.45
N ASP A 224 -21.66 -22.27 12.57
CA ASP A 224 -21.28 -21.11 11.76
C ASP A 224 -21.16 -19.87 12.65
N ASP A 225 -19.92 -19.50 12.94
CA ASP A 225 -19.55 -18.40 13.82
C ASP A 225 -19.37 -17.07 13.07
N THR A 226 -19.60 -17.04 11.75
CA THR A 226 -19.32 -15.88 10.89
C THR A 226 -19.95 -14.59 11.43
N ALA A 227 -21.25 -14.62 11.77
CA ALA A 227 -21.96 -13.43 12.23
C ALA A 227 -21.49 -12.97 13.62
N ALA A 228 -21.21 -13.91 14.52
CA ALA A 228 -20.76 -13.63 15.87
C ALA A 228 -19.34 -13.05 15.88
N VAL A 229 -18.42 -13.68 15.14
CA VAL A 229 -17.05 -13.21 14.96
C VAL A 229 -17.05 -11.84 14.29
N GLN A 230 -17.78 -11.65 13.18
CA GLN A 230 -17.87 -10.34 12.52
C GLN A 230 -18.40 -9.25 13.46
N SER A 231 -19.36 -9.58 14.33
CA SER A 231 -19.88 -8.63 15.33
C SER A 231 -18.83 -8.24 16.36
N ALA A 232 -18.02 -9.20 16.83
CA ALA A 232 -16.89 -8.92 17.73
C ALA A 232 -15.80 -8.08 17.03
N LEU A 233 -15.43 -8.42 15.79
CA LEU A 233 -14.47 -7.63 14.99
C LEU A 233 -14.95 -6.18 14.80
N SER A 234 -16.25 -5.98 14.58
CA SER A 234 -16.86 -4.65 14.39
C SER A 234 -16.84 -3.79 15.66
N ALA A 235 -16.70 -4.40 16.84
CA ALA A 235 -16.56 -3.70 18.12
C ALA A 235 -15.11 -3.32 18.44
N GLY A 236 -14.16 -3.75 17.61
CA GLY A 236 -12.76 -3.49 17.83
C GLY A 236 -12.32 -2.07 17.52
N THR A 237 -11.35 -1.63 18.30
CA THR A 237 -10.75 -0.30 18.28
C THR A 237 -9.28 -0.42 18.69
N THR A 238 -8.51 0.65 18.60
CA THR A 238 -7.15 0.68 19.16
C THR A 238 -7.10 0.72 20.70
N LYS A 239 -8.26 0.73 21.38
CA LYS A 239 -8.36 0.77 22.86
C LYS A 239 -8.70 -0.57 23.49
N ASN A 240 -9.19 -1.53 22.71
CA ASN A 240 -9.53 -2.87 23.18
C ASN A 240 -8.72 -3.93 22.43
N LEU A 241 -8.81 -5.16 22.92
CA LEU A 241 -8.18 -6.33 22.35
C LEU A 241 -9.27 -7.38 22.10
N ILE A 242 -9.47 -7.76 20.84
CA ILE A 242 -10.37 -8.87 20.54
C ILE A 242 -9.64 -10.17 20.82
N TYR A 243 -10.23 -10.95 21.71
CA TYR A 243 -9.67 -12.19 22.20
C TYR A 243 -10.43 -13.38 21.63
N PHE A 244 -9.70 -14.30 21.01
CA PHE A 244 -10.22 -15.58 20.57
C PHE A 244 -9.78 -16.65 21.57
N PRO A 245 -10.67 -17.13 22.47
CA PRO A 245 -10.39 -18.33 23.24
C PRO A 245 -10.06 -19.51 22.33
N ALA A 246 -9.31 -20.49 22.83
CA ALA A 246 -8.97 -21.69 22.06
C ALA A 246 -10.22 -22.35 21.48
N GLY A 247 -10.16 -22.76 20.21
CA GLY A 247 -11.30 -23.32 19.51
C GLY A 247 -11.24 -23.16 17.99
N SER A 248 -12.22 -23.76 17.31
CA SER A 248 -12.36 -23.74 15.86
C SER A 248 -13.61 -22.95 15.47
N TYR A 249 -13.43 -21.76 14.92
CA TYR A 249 -14.51 -20.84 14.57
C TYR A 249 -14.81 -20.98 13.07
N ILE A 250 -15.93 -21.64 12.71
CA ILE A 250 -16.29 -21.89 11.31
C ILE A 250 -16.80 -20.61 10.66
N ILE A 251 -16.18 -20.24 9.54
CA ILE A 251 -16.46 -19.04 8.76
C ILE A 251 -16.94 -19.45 7.36
N THR A 252 -18.14 -19.01 6.99
CA THR A 252 -18.78 -19.36 5.70
C THR A 252 -18.85 -18.21 4.71
N LYS A 253 -18.36 -17.02 5.09
CA LYS A 253 -18.24 -15.81 4.26
C LYS A 253 -17.06 -14.95 4.72
N THR A 254 -16.63 -14.01 3.89
CA THR A 254 -15.57 -13.05 4.24
C THR A 254 -15.84 -12.35 5.57
N LEU A 255 -14.87 -12.43 6.47
CA LEU A 255 -14.72 -11.58 7.64
C LEU A 255 -13.95 -10.31 7.26
N PHE A 256 -14.51 -9.16 7.59
CA PHE A 256 -13.85 -7.86 7.44
C PHE A 256 -13.22 -7.43 8.76
N VAL A 257 -11.92 -7.15 8.73
CA VAL A 257 -11.14 -6.60 9.84
C VAL A 257 -10.89 -5.11 9.57
N PRO A 258 -11.43 -4.20 10.40
CA PRO A 258 -11.23 -2.75 10.24
C PRO A 258 -9.77 -2.32 10.43
N PRO A 259 -9.34 -1.16 9.90
CA PRO A 259 -7.94 -0.72 9.94
C PRO A 259 -7.44 -0.23 11.32
N HIS A 260 -8.21 -0.41 12.40
CA HIS A 260 -7.90 0.12 13.74
C HIS A 260 -8.21 -0.92 14.83
N PHE A 261 -7.45 -2.01 14.84
CA PHE A 261 -7.86 -3.25 15.46
C PHE A 261 -6.71 -4.08 16.04
N ARG A 262 -7.00 -4.93 17.05
CA ARG A 262 -6.06 -5.86 17.67
C ARG A 262 -6.72 -7.21 17.94
N ILE A 263 -6.07 -8.30 17.53
CA ILE A 263 -6.45 -9.68 17.82
C ILE A 263 -5.32 -10.39 18.56
N THR A 264 -5.70 -11.18 19.56
CA THR A 264 -4.86 -12.28 20.02
C THR A 264 -5.68 -13.56 20.22
N GLY A 265 -5.08 -14.71 19.94
CA GLY A 265 -5.63 -16.01 20.25
C GLY A 265 -5.10 -16.60 21.56
N GLU A 266 -5.52 -17.82 21.87
CA GLU A 266 -5.13 -18.56 23.07
C GLU A 266 -4.53 -19.89 22.65
N VAL A 267 -3.23 -19.91 22.35
CA VAL A 267 -2.46 -21.08 21.91
C VAL A 267 -2.93 -21.66 20.56
N TRP A 268 -4.17 -22.15 20.46
CA TRP A 268 -4.74 -22.83 19.30
C TRP A 268 -6.13 -22.28 18.94
N SER A 269 -6.17 -21.01 18.55
CA SER A 269 -7.38 -20.31 18.11
C SER A 269 -7.47 -20.27 16.58
N GLN A 270 -8.46 -20.94 16.02
CA GLN A 270 -8.52 -21.22 14.58
C GLN A 270 -9.70 -20.51 13.92
N ILE A 271 -9.44 -19.74 12.86
CA ILE A 271 -10.47 -19.25 11.94
C ILE A 271 -10.51 -20.21 10.75
N VAL A 272 -11.65 -20.85 10.54
CA VAL A 272 -11.77 -22.02 9.67
C VAL A 272 -12.74 -21.75 8.51
N ALA A 273 -12.23 -21.64 7.28
CA ALA A 273 -13.07 -21.48 6.09
C ALA A 273 -13.90 -22.76 5.83
N SER A 274 -15.18 -22.59 5.50
CA SER A 274 -16.04 -23.68 5.05
C SER A 274 -17.16 -23.18 4.14
N GLY A 275 -17.81 -24.10 3.42
CA GLY A 275 -19.01 -23.83 2.65
C GLY A 275 -18.79 -23.28 1.23
N SER A 276 -19.89 -23.19 0.49
CA SER A 276 -19.89 -22.91 -0.96
C SER A 276 -19.43 -21.51 -1.37
N PHE A 277 -19.24 -20.59 -0.41
CA PHE A 277 -18.75 -19.25 -0.70
C PHE A 277 -17.31 -19.26 -1.24
N PHE A 278 -16.52 -20.27 -0.88
CA PHE A 278 -15.10 -20.40 -1.23
C PHE A 278 -14.82 -21.50 -2.26
N THR A 279 -15.85 -22.09 -2.89
CA THR A 279 -15.66 -23.23 -3.80
C THR A 279 -15.48 -22.83 -5.27
N ASP A 280 -15.65 -21.55 -5.62
CA ASP A 280 -15.54 -21.09 -7.01
C ASP A 280 -14.10 -20.66 -7.35
N MET A 281 -13.35 -21.57 -7.97
CA MET A 281 -11.97 -21.34 -8.41
C MET A 281 -11.81 -20.14 -9.37
N LYS A 282 -12.85 -19.81 -10.16
CA LYS A 282 -12.82 -18.72 -11.14
C LYS A 282 -13.09 -17.36 -10.53
N ASN A 283 -13.66 -17.35 -9.33
CA ASN A 283 -13.99 -16.14 -8.59
C ASN A 283 -13.51 -16.29 -7.14
N PRO A 284 -12.19 -16.34 -6.92
CA PRO A 284 -11.63 -16.56 -5.59
C PRO A 284 -12.03 -15.43 -4.63
N ARG A 285 -12.22 -15.74 -3.35
CA ARG A 285 -12.71 -14.80 -2.34
C ARG A 285 -11.94 -14.92 -1.03
N PRO A 286 -11.65 -13.79 -0.35
CA PRO A 286 -10.98 -13.80 0.94
C PRO A 286 -11.88 -14.36 2.04
N MET A 287 -11.36 -15.25 2.88
CA MET A 287 -11.93 -15.59 4.18
C MET A 287 -11.75 -14.44 5.15
N VAL A 288 -10.55 -13.86 5.22
CA VAL A 288 -10.27 -12.66 6.02
C VAL A 288 -9.81 -11.55 5.10
N LYS A 289 -10.47 -10.39 5.17
CA LYS A 289 -10.09 -9.18 4.46
C LYS A 289 -9.69 -8.11 5.49
N VAL A 290 -8.43 -7.70 5.47
CA VAL A 290 -7.85 -6.75 6.43
C VAL A 290 -7.78 -5.36 5.81
N GLY A 291 -8.75 -4.52 6.18
CA GLY A 291 -8.95 -3.20 5.60
C GLY A 291 -9.44 -3.24 4.14
N ASP A 292 -9.76 -2.06 3.60
CA ASP A 292 -9.95 -1.82 2.18
C ASP A 292 -8.69 -1.18 1.55
N PRO A 293 -8.47 -1.31 0.22
CA PRO A 293 -7.36 -0.65 -0.44
C PRO A 293 -7.35 0.87 -0.18
N GLY A 294 -6.23 1.36 0.34
CA GLY A 294 -6.05 2.76 0.71
C GLY A 294 -6.35 3.07 2.19
N ASP A 295 -6.88 2.12 2.96
CA ASP A 295 -6.99 2.26 4.40
C ASP A 295 -5.61 2.34 5.06
N SER A 296 -5.49 3.17 6.09
CA SER A 296 -4.28 3.28 6.91
C SER A 296 -4.63 3.30 8.39
N GLY A 297 -3.86 2.58 9.21
CA GLY A 297 -4.13 2.52 10.63
C GLY A 297 -3.21 1.61 11.45
N THR A 298 -3.82 0.87 12.37
CA THR A 298 -3.15 -0.01 13.33
C THR A 298 -3.90 -1.34 13.31
N VAL A 299 -3.22 -2.42 12.95
CA VAL A 299 -3.80 -3.77 12.89
C VAL A 299 -2.78 -4.75 13.45
N GLU A 300 -3.07 -5.36 14.59
CA GLU A 300 -2.17 -6.33 15.21
C GLU A 300 -2.89 -7.68 15.25
N ILE A 301 -2.29 -8.72 14.67
CA ILE A 301 -2.81 -10.10 14.72
C ILE A 301 -1.74 -10.98 15.35
N SER A 302 -2.12 -11.69 16.42
CA SER A 302 -1.20 -12.57 17.16
C SER A 302 -1.83 -13.88 17.58
N ASP A 303 -1.05 -14.97 17.62
CA ASP A 303 -1.44 -16.28 18.17
C ASP A 303 -2.71 -16.88 17.51
N MET A 304 -2.83 -16.74 16.18
CA MET A 304 -3.99 -17.21 15.40
C MET A 304 -3.60 -18.25 14.33
N LEU A 305 -4.50 -19.19 14.05
CA LEU A 305 -4.36 -20.11 12.91
C LEU A 305 -5.50 -19.88 11.90
N PHE A 306 -5.15 -19.70 10.63
CA PHE A 306 -6.10 -19.60 9.53
C PHE A 306 -6.10 -20.93 8.76
N THR A 307 -7.24 -21.60 8.70
CA THR A 307 -7.34 -22.94 8.10
C THR A 307 -8.67 -23.16 7.37
N SER A 308 -8.92 -24.37 6.87
CA SER A 308 -10.06 -24.68 6.00
C SER A 308 -10.57 -26.11 6.16
N ILE A 309 -11.83 -26.34 5.79
CA ILE A 309 -12.45 -27.67 5.71
C ILE A 309 -12.75 -28.03 4.25
N GLY A 310 -12.17 -29.13 3.79
CA GLY A 310 -12.45 -29.75 2.50
C GLY A 310 -11.99 -28.93 1.29
N ALA A 311 -12.57 -29.25 0.13
CA ALA A 311 -12.20 -28.65 -1.15
C ALA A 311 -12.79 -27.25 -1.34
N LEU A 312 -11.97 -26.21 -1.11
CA LEU A 312 -12.33 -24.80 -1.30
C LEU A 312 -11.40 -24.13 -2.33
N PRO A 313 -11.43 -24.54 -3.62
CA PRO A 313 -10.47 -24.07 -4.63
C PRO A 313 -10.57 -22.56 -4.98
N GLY A 314 -11.57 -21.85 -4.46
CA GLY A 314 -11.70 -20.39 -4.55
C GLY A 314 -11.34 -19.67 -3.24
N LEU A 315 -10.79 -20.36 -2.25
CA LEU A 315 -10.40 -19.76 -0.97
C LEU A 315 -9.13 -18.93 -1.12
N VAL A 316 -9.22 -17.63 -0.82
CA VAL A 316 -8.08 -16.82 -0.40
C VAL A 316 -8.12 -16.75 1.12
N MET A 317 -7.12 -17.27 1.85
CA MET A 317 -7.24 -17.31 3.31
C MET A 317 -7.18 -15.90 3.91
N MET A 318 -6.29 -15.05 3.42
CA MET A 318 -6.22 -13.64 3.81
C MET A 318 -5.85 -12.71 2.66
N GLU A 319 -6.61 -11.62 2.54
CA GLU A 319 -6.30 -10.44 1.72
C GLU A 319 -5.93 -9.28 2.65
N TRP A 320 -4.70 -8.78 2.51
CA TRP A 320 -4.11 -7.71 3.32
C TRP A 320 -4.07 -6.41 2.52
N ASN A 321 -4.90 -5.43 2.90
CA ASN A 321 -5.05 -4.16 2.19
C ASN A 321 -4.56 -2.95 2.96
N VAL A 322 -4.51 -3.04 4.29
CA VAL A 322 -4.23 -1.91 5.17
C VAL A 322 -2.76 -1.46 5.08
N GLN A 323 -2.54 -0.16 5.26
CA GLN A 323 -1.22 0.45 5.46
C GLN A 323 -0.97 0.80 6.93
N ALA A 324 0.28 0.71 7.34
CA ALA A 324 0.75 1.20 8.61
C ALA A 324 0.59 2.73 8.66
N LYS A 325 -0.07 3.22 9.70
CA LYS A 325 -0.04 4.65 10.03
C LYS A 325 1.33 5.06 10.57
N GLU A 326 1.98 4.15 11.28
CA GLU A 326 3.33 4.28 11.83
C GLU A 326 4.08 2.95 11.56
N GLN A 327 5.41 2.95 11.40
CA GLN A 327 6.14 1.72 11.08
C GLN A 327 5.83 0.61 12.12
N GLY A 328 5.50 -0.57 11.61
CA GLY A 328 5.11 -1.72 12.41
C GLY A 328 3.73 -1.62 13.08
N SER A 329 2.94 -0.56 12.88
CA SER A 329 1.60 -0.45 13.47
C SER A 329 0.59 -1.43 12.86
N VAL A 330 0.88 -1.98 11.67
CA VAL A 330 0.12 -3.07 11.06
C VAL A 330 1.03 -4.29 10.89
N GLY A 331 0.59 -5.46 11.36
CA GLY A 331 1.39 -6.66 11.27
C GLY A 331 0.77 -7.93 11.83
N ILE A 332 1.50 -9.03 11.64
CA ILE A 332 1.18 -10.39 12.07
C ILE A 332 2.39 -10.96 12.84
N TRP A 333 2.12 -11.58 13.99
CA TRP A 333 3.13 -12.26 14.81
C TRP A 333 2.59 -13.61 15.28
N ASP A 334 3.35 -14.70 15.15
CA ASP A 334 2.90 -16.04 15.58
C ASP A 334 1.48 -16.37 15.08
N ALA A 335 1.19 -16.02 13.83
CA ALA A 335 -0.04 -16.40 13.19
C ALA A 335 0.23 -17.07 11.85
N HIS A 336 -0.42 -18.19 11.64
CA HIS A 336 -0.05 -19.14 10.60
C HIS A 336 -1.23 -19.47 9.70
N PHE A 337 -0.93 -19.91 8.49
CA PHE A 337 -1.89 -20.41 7.51
C PHE A 337 -1.63 -21.90 7.32
N ARG A 338 -2.66 -22.71 7.49
CA ARG A 338 -2.57 -24.15 7.30
C ARG A 338 -3.69 -24.65 6.40
N VAL A 339 -3.32 -25.18 5.24
CA VAL A 339 -4.25 -25.83 4.32
C VAL A 339 -4.17 -27.34 4.48
N GLY A 340 -5.16 -27.90 5.17
CA GLY A 340 -5.29 -29.35 5.39
C GLY A 340 -4.65 -29.84 6.69
N GLU A 341 -4.78 -31.15 6.89
CA GLU A 341 -4.12 -31.95 7.93
C GLU A 341 -4.28 -31.45 9.37
N ALA A 342 -5.48 -31.70 9.88
CA ALA A 342 -5.81 -31.85 11.29
C ALA A 342 -7.21 -32.47 11.42
N TYR A 343 -7.52 -32.99 12.59
CA TYR A 343 -8.83 -33.51 12.93
C TYR A 343 -9.94 -32.50 12.56
N GLY A 344 -10.83 -32.93 11.66
CA GLY A 344 -11.96 -32.13 11.19
C GLY A 344 -11.68 -31.26 9.95
N SER A 345 -10.47 -31.24 9.41
CA SER A 345 -10.16 -30.53 8.15
C SER A 345 -10.80 -31.18 6.92
N GLU A 346 -11.21 -32.45 7.01
CA GLU A 346 -11.63 -33.29 5.87
C GLU A 346 -10.59 -33.35 4.73
N LEU A 347 -9.34 -33.06 5.07
CA LEU A 347 -8.16 -33.09 4.23
C LEU A 347 -7.09 -33.84 5.01
N GLN A 348 -7.41 -35.08 5.39
CA GLN A 348 -6.56 -36.00 6.13
C GLN A 348 -6.20 -37.22 5.29
N VAL A 349 -5.36 -38.14 5.78
CA VAL A 349 -4.99 -39.39 5.06
C VAL A 349 -6.19 -40.14 4.49
N ALA A 350 -7.33 -40.12 5.20
CA ALA A 350 -8.56 -40.79 4.76
C ALA A 350 -9.16 -40.20 3.47
N GLN A 351 -9.01 -38.89 3.24
CA GLN A 351 -9.54 -38.18 2.07
C GLN A 351 -8.45 -37.93 1.02
N CYS A 352 -7.23 -37.65 1.49
CA CYS A 352 -6.09 -37.17 0.70
C CYS A 352 -4.87 -38.09 0.84
N PRO A 353 -5.00 -39.41 0.60
CA PRO A 353 -3.88 -40.34 0.76
C PRO A 353 -2.73 -39.99 -0.18
N LYS A 354 -1.50 -40.42 0.17
CA LYS A 354 -0.33 -40.42 -0.73
C LYS A 354 -0.63 -41.17 -2.04
N VAL A 355 -1.02 -40.44 -3.09
CA VAL A 355 -1.31 -40.98 -4.43
C VAL A 355 -0.73 -40.09 -5.54
N ALA A 356 -0.43 -40.71 -6.70
CA ALA A 356 0.18 -40.04 -7.87
C ALA A 356 -0.81 -39.23 -8.73
N SER A 357 -1.92 -38.78 -8.14
CA SER A 357 -2.93 -37.92 -8.76
C SER A 357 -3.62 -37.12 -7.66
N ILE A 358 -3.97 -35.86 -7.90
CA ILE A 358 -4.63 -35.03 -6.88
C ILE A 358 -6.13 -35.37 -6.83
N PRO A 359 -6.65 -35.93 -5.72
CA PRO A 359 -8.09 -36.15 -5.58
C PRO A 359 -8.83 -34.81 -5.58
N SER A 360 -10.00 -34.72 -6.24
CA SER A 360 -10.75 -33.45 -6.32
C SER A 360 -11.18 -32.91 -4.97
N VAL A 361 -11.38 -33.79 -3.98
CA VAL A 361 -11.70 -33.42 -2.59
C VAL A 361 -10.53 -32.77 -1.86
N CYS A 362 -9.31 -32.85 -2.41
CA CYS A 362 -8.08 -32.34 -1.81
C CYS A 362 -7.61 -31.01 -2.43
N VAL A 363 -8.41 -30.40 -3.32
CA VAL A 363 -8.13 -29.10 -3.94
C VAL A 363 -8.68 -28.00 -3.03
N ALA A 364 -7.84 -27.49 -2.14
CA ALA A 364 -8.25 -26.89 -0.89
C ALA A 364 -8.17 -25.35 -0.82
N ALA A 365 -7.29 -24.70 -1.58
CA ALA A 365 -7.20 -23.24 -1.58
C ALA A 365 -6.65 -22.63 -2.88
N ALA A 366 -7.02 -21.38 -3.16
CA ALA A 366 -6.51 -20.58 -4.27
C ALA A 366 -5.24 -19.79 -3.90
N LEU A 367 -5.17 -19.25 -2.68
CA LEU A 367 -4.05 -18.43 -2.18
C LEU A 367 -4.08 -18.36 -0.65
N MET A 368 -2.93 -18.49 0.03
CA MET A 368 -2.88 -18.36 1.50
C MET A 368 -2.83 -16.90 1.93
N LEU A 369 -1.87 -16.12 1.43
CA LEU A 369 -1.72 -14.71 1.81
C LEU A 369 -1.51 -13.80 0.60
N HIS A 370 -2.35 -12.77 0.48
CA HIS A 370 -2.23 -11.72 -0.53
C HIS A 370 -1.91 -10.37 0.12
N ILE A 371 -0.67 -9.90 -0.01
CA ILE A 371 -0.27 -8.54 0.38
C ILE A 371 -0.43 -7.64 -0.85
N THR A 372 -1.48 -6.82 -0.84
CA THR A 372 -1.95 -6.10 -2.03
C THR A 372 -1.17 -4.82 -2.34
N PRO A 373 -1.32 -4.21 -3.54
CA PRO A 373 -0.52 -3.07 -3.98
C PRO A 373 -0.51 -1.82 -3.11
N GLN A 374 -1.65 -1.52 -2.47
CA GLN A 374 -1.80 -0.35 -1.61
C GLN A 374 -1.66 -0.71 -0.14
N SER A 375 -0.99 -1.81 0.18
CA SER A 375 -0.78 -2.28 1.56
C SER A 375 0.70 -2.28 1.92
N ASN A 376 0.98 -2.35 3.21
CA ASN A 376 2.30 -2.64 3.75
C ASN A 376 2.17 -3.30 5.13
N GLY A 377 3.26 -3.77 5.75
CA GLY A 377 3.17 -4.31 7.12
C GLY A 377 4.39 -5.06 7.63
N TYR A 378 4.27 -5.55 8.86
CA TYR A 378 5.30 -6.32 9.55
C TYR A 378 4.81 -7.76 9.79
N PHE A 379 5.50 -8.75 9.24
CA PHE A 379 5.12 -10.16 9.33
C PHE A 379 6.27 -10.93 9.96
N GLU A 380 6.05 -11.47 11.15
CA GLU A 380 7.08 -12.17 11.93
C GLU A 380 6.58 -13.54 12.35
N ASN A 381 7.40 -14.56 12.13
CA ASN A 381 7.05 -15.96 12.40
C ASN A 381 5.70 -16.37 11.76
N VAL A 382 5.56 -16.09 10.47
CA VAL A 382 4.38 -16.47 9.68
C VAL A 382 4.72 -17.72 8.87
N TRP A 383 3.93 -18.77 9.04
CA TRP A 383 4.08 -20.02 8.30
C TRP A 383 2.86 -20.25 7.43
N ALA A 384 3.02 -20.29 6.12
CA ALA A 384 1.99 -20.61 5.14
C ALA A 384 2.22 -22.02 4.60
N TRP A 385 1.59 -22.99 5.25
CA TRP A 385 1.84 -24.41 5.02
C TRP A 385 0.65 -25.09 4.35
N VAL A 386 0.91 -25.69 3.19
CA VAL A 386 0.00 -26.67 2.59
C VAL A 386 0.44 -28.03 3.04
N ALA A 387 -0.47 -28.81 3.60
CA ALA A 387 -0.04 -29.97 4.35
C ALA A 387 0.57 -31.09 3.49
N ASP A 388 1.77 -31.53 3.87
CA ASP A 388 2.49 -32.63 3.24
C ASP A 388 2.30 -33.98 3.95
N HIS A 389 1.87 -33.96 5.23
CA HIS A 389 1.57 -35.13 6.05
C HIS A 389 0.48 -34.87 7.09
N ASP A 390 -0.18 -35.94 7.56
CA ASP A 390 -1.22 -35.87 8.59
C ASP A 390 -0.65 -35.74 9.99
N LEU A 391 -0.86 -34.57 10.60
CA LEU A 391 -0.38 -34.22 11.93
C LEU A 391 -1.07 -35.02 13.05
N ASP A 392 -2.28 -35.52 12.80
CA ASP A 392 -3.08 -36.28 13.78
C ASP A 392 -3.02 -37.80 13.51
N ASP A 393 -2.32 -38.24 12.45
CA ASP A 393 -1.95 -39.63 12.24
C ASP A 393 -0.66 -39.96 12.99
N PRO A 394 -0.67 -40.92 13.95
CA PRO A 394 0.54 -41.29 14.69
C PRO A 394 1.71 -41.78 13.83
N ALA A 395 1.45 -42.16 12.56
CA ALA A 395 2.49 -42.55 11.62
C ALA A 395 3.08 -41.38 10.81
N ASN A 396 2.57 -40.15 10.97
CA ASN A 396 2.91 -38.97 10.16
C ASN A 396 2.84 -39.30 8.66
N THR A 397 1.76 -39.96 8.23
CA THR A 397 1.64 -40.42 6.85
C THR A 397 1.51 -39.22 5.91
N MET A 398 2.31 -39.22 4.83
CA MET A 398 2.24 -38.22 3.78
C MET A 398 0.88 -38.17 3.09
N VAL A 399 0.49 -37.00 2.61
CA VAL A 399 -0.80 -36.73 1.98
C VAL A 399 -0.69 -35.93 0.69
N THR A 400 -1.71 -36.04 -0.16
CA THR A 400 -1.83 -35.26 -1.41
C THR A 400 -2.88 -34.14 -1.23
N VAL A 401 -2.51 -33.03 -0.59
CA VAL A 401 -3.34 -31.82 -0.47
C VAL A 401 -2.82 -30.73 -1.41
N ALA A 402 -3.71 -30.08 -2.16
CA ALA A 402 -3.34 -29.11 -3.18
C ALA A 402 -3.91 -27.71 -2.87
N ALA A 403 -3.03 -26.73 -2.79
CA ALA A 403 -3.38 -25.31 -2.88
C ALA A 403 -2.52 -24.63 -3.95
N ALA A 404 -3.08 -23.62 -4.62
CA ALA A 404 -2.42 -23.08 -5.81
C ALA A 404 -1.22 -22.21 -5.44
N ARG A 405 -1.33 -21.32 -4.46
CA ARG A 405 -0.36 -20.24 -4.22
C ARG A 405 -0.09 -20.05 -2.73
N GLY A 406 1.16 -19.77 -2.40
CA GLY A 406 1.59 -19.45 -1.05
C GLY A 406 1.31 -17.99 -0.69
N ILE A 407 2.35 -17.16 -0.82
CA ILE A 407 2.36 -15.76 -0.45
C ILE A 407 2.63 -14.90 -1.70
N LEU A 408 1.67 -14.04 -2.03
CA LEU A 408 1.81 -13.02 -3.08
C LEU A 408 2.08 -11.66 -2.44
N VAL A 409 3.21 -11.05 -2.80
CA VAL A 409 3.67 -9.77 -2.27
C VAL A 409 3.70 -8.72 -3.38
N GLU A 410 2.68 -7.87 -3.40
CA GLU A 410 2.54 -6.77 -4.34
C GLU A 410 2.70 -5.39 -3.71
N SER A 411 3.15 -5.30 -2.46
CA SER A 411 3.30 -4.08 -1.64
C SER A 411 4.15 -2.98 -2.30
N ALA A 412 3.60 -2.28 -3.29
CA ALA A 412 4.21 -1.14 -3.97
C ALA A 412 4.26 0.10 -3.07
N ALA A 413 3.35 0.19 -2.09
CA ALA A 413 3.39 1.25 -1.09
C ALA A 413 4.65 1.14 -0.22
N GLY A 414 4.99 -0.07 0.24
CA GLY A 414 6.04 -0.32 1.23
C GLY A 414 5.89 0.57 2.48
N PRO A 415 6.83 0.51 3.43
CA PRO A 415 7.80 -0.56 3.65
C PRO A 415 7.14 -1.85 4.21
N THR A 416 7.61 -3.03 3.79
CA THR A 416 7.13 -4.32 4.32
C THR A 416 8.29 -5.19 4.80
N TRP A 417 8.10 -5.86 5.94
CA TRP A 417 9.09 -6.75 6.55
C TRP A 417 8.53 -8.16 6.72
N LEU A 418 9.31 -9.17 6.31
CA LEU A 418 9.01 -10.59 6.42
C LEU A 418 10.14 -11.27 7.22
N TYR A 419 10.01 -11.34 8.54
CA TYR A 419 11.00 -11.95 9.43
C TYR A 419 10.66 -13.40 9.73
N GLY A 420 11.56 -14.32 9.35
CA GLY A 420 11.40 -15.75 9.61
C GLY A 420 10.09 -16.32 9.07
N THR A 421 9.70 -15.94 7.86
CA THR A 421 8.47 -16.44 7.23
C THR A 421 8.77 -17.69 6.39
N ALA A 422 7.85 -18.65 6.40
CA ALA A 422 7.93 -19.84 5.55
C ALA A 422 6.67 -19.99 4.70
N SER A 423 6.83 -20.42 3.45
CA SER A 423 5.71 -20.80 2.58
C SER A 423 6.04 -22.09 1.87
N GLU A 424 5.20 -23.10 1.99
CA GLU A 424 5.55 -24.45 1.56
C GLU A 424 4.39 -25.16 0.84
N HIS A 425 4.77 -26.02 -0.10
CA HIS A 425 3.95 -27.01 -0.80
C HIS A 425 2.76 -26.46 -1.59
N SER A 426 2.78 -25.18 -1.95
CA SER A 426 1.85 -24.61 -2.93
C SER A 426 2.25 -25.03 -4.34
N MET A 427 1.28 -25.26 -5.22
CA MET A 427 1.56 -25.84 -6.53
C MET A 427 2.19 -24.87 -7.53
N LEU A 428 1.83 -23.59 -7.53
CA LEU A 428 2.32 -22.62 -8.51
C LEU A 428 3.59 -21.92 -8.02
N TYR A 429 3.54 -21.35 -6.81
CA TYR A 429 4.68 -20.71 -6.17
C TYR A 429 4.52 -20.65 -4.66
N GLN A 430 5.64 -20.59 -3.95
CA GLN A 430 5.65 -20.31 -2.51
C GLN A 430 5.69 -18.80 -2.24
N TYR A 431 6.62 -18.06 -2.84
CA TYR A 431 6.66 -16.60 -2.80
C TYR A 431 6.62 -16.00 -4.20
N ASN A 432 5.86 -14.91 -4.36
CA ASN A 432 5.89 -14.09 -5.57
C ASN A 432 6.00 -12.61 -5.19
N PHE A 433 7.17 -12.02 -5.42
CA PHE A 433 7.45 -10.60 -5.27
C PHE A 433 7.23 -9.92 -6.62
N TYR A 434 6.08 -9.25 -6.77
CA TYR A 434 5.69 -8.65 -8.04
C TYR A 434 5.33 -7.18 -7.87
N ASN A 435 5.92 -6.30 -8.68
CA ASN A 435 5.61 -4.86 -8.66
C ASN A 435 5.60 -4.29 -7.23
N THR A 436 6.64 -4.63 -6.47
CA THR A 436 6.73 -4.36 -5.03
C THR A 436 7.89 -3.41 -4.75
N SER A 437 7.83 -2.66 -3.65
CA SER A 437 8.85 -1.68 -3.33
C SER A 437 9.17 -1.61 -1.84
N ASN A 438 10.46 -1.49 -1.52
CA ASN A 438 10.98 -1.37 -0.16
C ASN A 438 10.56 -2.57 0.70
N ILE A 439 11.14 -3.74 0.40
CA ILE A 439 10.87 -4.99 1.11
C ILE A 439 12.14 -5.48 1.79
N PHE A 440 12.01 -5.90 3.04
CA PHE A 440 13.00 -6.75 3.71
C PHE A 440 12.38 -8.10 3.99
N ALA A 441 13.05 -9.19 3.62
CA ALA A 441 12.67 -10.54 3.98
C ALA A 441 13.88 -11.32 4.50
N GLY A 442 13.75 -12.10 5.58
CA GLY A 442 14.89 -12.87 6.09
C GLY A 442 14.63 -13.63 7.39
N MET A 443 15.06 -14.89 7.54
CA MET A 443 15.26 -15.84 6.43
C MET A 443 13.88 -16.26 5.91
N ILE A 444 13.73 -16.37 4.59
CA ILE A 444 12.57 -17.07 4.01
C ILE A 444 12.88 -18.56 3.84
N GLN A 445 11.88 -19.41 3.99
CA GLN A 445 12.00 -20.86 3.74
C GLN A 445 10.88 -21.37 2.83
N THR A 446 11.21 -22.27 1.91
CA THR A 446 10.24 -22.93 1.02
C THR A 446 10.53 -24.41 0.75
N GLU A 447 9.46 -25.20 0.58
CA GLU A 447 9.51 -26.54 -0.01
C GLU A 447 8.50 -26.71 -1.16
N SER A 448 8.89 -27.44 -2.21
CA SER A 448 7.97 -27.87 -3.26
C SER A 448 7.02 -28.99 -2.77
N PRO A 449 5.78 -29.10 -3.29
CA PRO A 449 4.88 -30.18 -2.91
C PRO A 449 5.42 -31.56 -3.30
N TYR A 450 5.39 -32.51 -2.37
CA TYR A 450 6.11 -33.79 -2.50
C TYR A 450 5.59 -34.69 -3.62
N PHE A 451 4.34 -34.49 -4.03
CA PHE A 451 3.68 -35.26 -5.09
C PHE A 451 3.93 -34.74 -6.51
N GLN A 452 4.58 -33.58 -6.69
CA GLN A 452 4.90 -33.07 -8.03
C GLN A 452 5.94 -33.95 -8.73
N TYR A 453 6.13 -33.78 -10.04
CA TYR A 453 6.89 -34.67 -10.94
C TYR A 453 6.06 -35.79 -11.62
N ALA A 454 4.74 -35.63 -11.75
CA ALA A 454 3.93 -36.48 -12.62
C ALA A 454 2.95 -35.66 -13.46
N ALA A 455 2.55 -36.17 -14.64
CA ALA A 455 1.61 -35.44 -15.51
C ALA A 455 0.25 -35.14 -14.85
N ALA A 456 -0.14 -35.92 -13.83
CA ALA A 456 -1.37 -35.71 -13.07
C ALA A 456 -1.21 -34.72 -11.90
N THR A 457 0.03 -34.30 -11.61
CA THR A 457 0.40 -33.45 -10.46
C THR A 457 1.29 -32.26 -10.86
N GLU A 458 1.57 -32.09 -12.15
CA GLU A 458 2.34 -30.98 -12.71
C GLU A 458 1.56 -29.65 -12.61
N SER A 459 2.30 -28.57 -12.43
CA SER A 459 1.74 -27.23 -12.47
C SER A 459 1.40 -26.81 -13.92
N PRO A 460 0.28 -26.08 -14.14
CA PRO A 460 -0.62 -25.51 -13.14
C PRO A 460 -1.84 -26.40 -12.81
N GLY A 461 -1.87 -27.69 -13.15
CA GLY A 461 -3.00 -28.56 -12.81
C GLY A 461 -3.10 -28.76 -11.29
N PRO A 462 -4.30 -28.80 -10.66
CA PRO A 462 -5.67 -28.67 -11.18
C PRO A 462 -6.16 -27.20 -11.30
N PHE A 463 -5.29 -26.22 -11.10
CA PHE A 463 -5.61 -24.80 -10.95
C PHE A 463 -5.61 -23.98 -12.25
N LYS A 464 -5.64 -24.64 -13.42
CA LYS A 464 -5.64 -24.00 -14.76
C LYS A 464 -6.67 -22.87 -14.88
N ASP A 465 -7.87 -23.08 -14.36
CA ASP A 465 -8.97 -22.11 -14.41
C ASP A 465 -8.76 -20.89 -13.48
N SER A 466 -7.78 -20.94 -12.58
CA SER A 466 -7.39 -19.82 -11.70
C SER A 466 -6.15 -19.06 -12.15
N VAL A 467 -5.41 -19.56 -13.15
CA VAL A 467 -4.18 -18.90 -13.63
C VAL A 467 -4.54 -17.59 -14.32
N GLY A 468 -3.85 -16.52 -13.95
CA GLY A 468 -4.08 -15.16 -14.43
C GLY A 468 -5.17 -14.39 -13.66
N LEU A 469 -5.76 -14.99 -12.61
CA LEU A 469 -6.61 -14.27 -11.67
C LEU A 469 -5.81 -13.45 -10.66
N PHE A 470 -4.55 -13.83 -10.43
CA PHE A 470 -3.58 -13.08 -9.65
C PHE A 470 -2.47 -12.59 -10.58
N ASN A 471 -1.92 -11.41 -10.30
CA ASN A 471 -0.87 -10.86 -11.13
C ASN A 471 0.40 -11.71 -11.05
N ASN A 472 1.14 -11.75 -12.16
CA ASN A 472 2.41 -12.48 -12.27
C ASN A 472 2.31 -13.97 -11.89
N ASP A 473 1.14 -14.59 -12.12
CA ASP A 473 1.06 -16.04 -12.07
C ASP A 473 2.07 -16.66 -13.06
N PRO A 474 2.80 -17.71 -12.65
CA PRO A 474 3.83 -18.29 -13.49
C PRO A 474 3.27 -18.89 -14.76
N ASP A 475 3.94 -18.59 -15.86
CA ASP A 475 3.78 -19.34 -17.10
C ASP A 475 4.68 -20.59 -17.06
N PHE A 476 4.05 -21.75 -17.17
CA PHE A 476 4.71 -23.05 -17.25
C PHE A 476 4.85 -23.55 -18.70
N SER A 477 4.62 -22.69 -19.69
CA SER A 477 5.01 -22.95 -21.07
C SER A 477 6.54 -23.11 -21.12
N ASN A 478 7.01 -24.18 -21.78
CA ASN A 478 8.37 -24.68 -21.64
C ASN A 478 9.47 -23.82 -22.32
N ASP A 479 9.18 -22.57 -22.70
CA ASP A 479 10.02 -21.79 -23.63
C ASP A 479 11.41 -21.45 -23.05
N ASN A 480 11.53 -21.37 -21.72
CA ASN A 480 12.78 -21.06 -21.00
C ASN A 480 13.25 -22.22 -20.09
N CYS A 481 12.91 -23.47 -20.42
CA CYS A 481 13.37 -24.64 -19.67
C CYS A 481 14.09 -25.64 -20.58
N ASN A 482 15.29 -26.07 -20.17
CA ASN A 482 16.09 -27.07 -20.89
C ASN A 482 15.91 -28.50 -20.34
N GLY A 483 15.14 -28.66 -19.26
CA GLY A 483 14.82 -29.93 -18.62
C GLY A 483 13.69 -30.69 -19.33
N THR A 484 13.19 -31.74 -18.67
CA THR A 484 11.95 -32.40 -19.11
C THR A 484 10.74 -31.58 -18.66
N ASP A 485 9.63 -31.67 -19.41
CA ASP A 485 8.34 -31.09 -19.01
C ASP A 485 8.00 -31.32 -17.53
N LEU A 486 8.24 -32.54 -17.02
CA LEU A 486 7.98 -32.89 -15.63
C LEU A 486 8.88 -32.11 -14.67
N SER A 487 10.18 -32.00 -14.95
CA SER A 487 11.12 -31.22 -14.12
C SER A 487 10.94 -29.69 -14.20
N CYS A 488 10.26 -29.20 -15.25
CA CYS A 488 10.05 -27.79 -15.55
C CYS A 488 8.72 -27.25 -14.99
N ARG A 489 7.71 -28.12 -14.87
CA ARG A 489 6.34 -27.79 -14.44
C ARG A 489 6.12 -28.11 -12.95
N LEU A 490 7.04 -27.62 -12.12
CA LEU A 490 6.99 -27.67 -10.65
C LEU A 490 6.79 -26.28 -10.06
N SER A 491 6.37 -26.20 -8.80
CA SER A 491 6.18 -24.93 -8.10
C SER A 491 7.46 -24.11 -8.03
N TRP A 492 7.38 -22.80 -8.28
CA TRP A 492 8.50 -21.90 -7.98
C TRP A 492 8.68 -21.73 -6.47
N ALA A 493 9.92 -21.76 -5.98
CA ALA A 493 10.19 -21.39 -4.61
C ALA A 493 9.98 -19.88 -4.42
N VAL A 494 10.62 -19.09 -5.28
CA VAL A 494 10.52 -17.63 -5.26
C VAL A 494 10.43 -17.12 -6.69
N MET A 495 9.56 -16.14 -6.92
CA MET A 495 9.52 -15.36 -8.15
C MET A 495 9.76 -13.89 -7.81
N ALA A 496 10.56 -13.19 -8.62
CA ALA A 496 10.79 -11.75 -8.52
C ALA A 496 10.63 -11.09 -9.90
N GLN A 497 9.84 -10.02 -9.96
CA GLN A 497 9.69 -9.19 -11.16
C GLN A 497 9.24 -7.77 -10.80
N ASP A 498 9.76 -6.78 -11.51
CA ASP A 498 9.40 -5.37 -11.33
C ASP A 498 9.57 -4.91 -9.87
N THR A 499 10.62 -5.39 -9.20
CA THR A 499 10.86 -5.08 -7.78
C THR A 499 11.77 -3.86 -7.60
N VAL A 500 11.57 -3.07 -6.54
CA VAL A 500 12.43 -1.92 -6.21
C VAL A 500 12.87 -1.94 -4.75
N ASN A 501 14.17 -1.88 -4.48
CA ASN A 501 14.74 -1.92 -3.13
C ASN A 501 14.24 -3.13 -2.32
N VAL A 502 14.48 -4.34 -2.83
CA VAL A 502 14.09 -5.59 -2.17
C VAL A 502 15.33 -6.32 -1.68
N THR A 503 15.44 -6.53 -0.38
CA THR A 503 16.49 -7.34 0.24
C THR A 503 15.90 -8.65 0.76
N ILE A 504 16.42 -9.78 0.28
CA ILE A 504 16.22 -11.09 0.89
C ILE A 504 17.51 -11.46 1.63
N ALA A 505 17.52 -11.26 2.95
CA ALA A 505 18.59 -11.60 3.87
C ALA A 505 18.44 -13.05 4.32
N GLY A 506 18.94 -13.99 3.52
CA GLY A 506 18.80 -15.43 3.74
C GLY A 506 17.57 -16.03 3.06
N ALA A 507 17.78 -17.11 2.30
CA ALA A 507 16.71 -17.94 1.76
C ALA A 507 17.07 -19.42 1.76
N GLY A 508 16.17 -20.28 2.25
CA GLY A 508 16.32 -21.73 2.24
C GLY A 508 15.27 -22.36 1.34
N LEU A 509 15.67 -22.77 0.13
CA LEU A 509 14.72 -23.20 -0.92
C LEU A 509 14.94 -24.68 -1.26
N TYR A 510 13.99 -25.55 -0.94
CA TYR A 510 14.19 -27.00 -0.99
C TYR A 510 13.22 -27.70 -1.94
N SER A 511 13.73 -28.70 -2.65
CA SER A 511 12.93 -29.66 -3.40
C SER A 511 13.43 -31.07 -3.09
N TRP A 512 12.60 -31.85 -2.40
CA TRP A 512 13.02 -33.14 -1.84
C TRP A 512 12.61 -34.37 -2.65
N PHE A 513 11.62 -34.23 -3.54
CA PHE A 513 10.94 -35.40 -4.09
C PHE A 513 10.76 -35.32 -5.60
N ASP A 514 10.83 -36.49 -6.22
CA ASP A 514 10.21 -36.84 -7.49
C ASP A 514 9.00 -37.72 -7.15
N ALA A 515 7.79 -37.16 -7.16
CA ALA A 515 6.53 -37.87 -6.91
C ALA A 515 6.57 -38.80 -5.67
N TYR A 516 6.99 -38.23 -4.54
CA TYR A 516 7.24 -38.87 -3.24
C TYR A 516 8.46 -39.82 -3.14
N ASP A 517 9.29 -39.92 -4.17
CA ASP A 517 10.57 -40.62 -4.11
C ASP A 517 11.72 -39.62 -3.94
N GLN A 518 12.41 -39.69 -2.81
CA GLN A 518 13.62 -38.90 -2.56
C GLN A 518 14.87 -39.57 -3.12
N SER A 519 14.86 -40.91 -3.22
CA SER A 519 16.07 -41.72 -3.43
C SER A 519 16.69 -41.54 -4.81
N VAL A 520 15.91 -41.02 -5.75
CA VAL A 520 16.30 -40.87 -7.16
C VAL A 520 16.87 -39.48 -7.48
N CYS A 521 16.57 -38.46 -6.67
CA CYS A 521 16.78 -37.07 -7.08
C CYS A 521 17.57 -36.19 -6.12
N VAL A 522 17.48 -36.39 -4.80
CA VAL A 522 18.09 -35.47 -3.81
C VAL A 522 19.60 -35.46 -3.95
N ASP A 523 20.21 -36.65 -3.92
CA ASP A 523 21.68 -36.78 -4.03
C ASP A 523 22.20 -36.53 -5.45
N ALA A 524 21.32 -36.63 -6.45
CA ALA A 524 21.62 -36.27 -7.83
C ALA A 524 21.46 -34.75 -8.08
N GLN A 525 20.95 -34.00 -7.10
CA GLN A 525 20.66 -32.56 -7.18
C GLN A 525 19.77 -32.21 -8.39
N ASN A 526 18.71 -32.98 -8.62
CA ASN A 526 17.87 -32.82 -9.80
C ASN A 526 16.37 -33.14 -9.59
N CYS A 527 15.87 -33.03 -8.35
CA CYS A 527 14.44 -33.16 -8.05
C CYS A 527 13.60 -32.12 -8.82
N GLN A 528 14.15 -30.91 -8.98
CA GLN A 528 13.52 -29.82 -9.70
C GLN A 528 14.56 -29.09 -10.57
N GLN A 529 14.15 -28.62 -11.76
CA GLN A 529 15.07 -27.87 -12.60
C GLN A 529 15.42 -26.51 -11.99
N ARG A 530 14.42 -25.72 -11.55
CA ARG A 530 14.57 -24.29 -11.26
C ARG A 530 13.79 -23.92 -9.99
N LEU A 531 14.42 -23.24 -9.03
CA LEU A 531 13.77 -22.83 -7.78
C LEU A 531 13.44 -21.34 -7.71
N PHE A 532 14.41 -20.47 -7.99
CA PHE A 532 14.22 -19.03 -8.01
C PHE A 532 14.06 -18.54 -9.45
N ASN A 533 12.96 -17.86 -9.76
CA ASN A 533 12.73 -17.21 -11.05
C ASN A 533 12.93 -15.70 -10.92
N ASP A 534 14.03 -15.20 -11.45
CA ASP A 534 14.20 -13.78 -11.69
C ASP A 534 13.69 -13.43 -13.10
N GLN A 535 12.60 -12.67 -13.18
CA GLN A 535 11.99 -12.27 -14.44
C GLN A 535 12.40 -10.85 -14.86
N GLY A 536 13.31 -10.23 -14.11
CA GLY A 536 13.94 -8.95 -14.39
C GLY A 536 13.08 -7.72 -14.11
N ASN A 537 13.58 -6.57 -14.61
CA ASN A 537 13.14 -5.22 -14.29
C ASN A 537 13.24 -4.88 -12.79
N ASN A 538 14.20 -5.49 -12.08
CA ASN A 538 14.42 -5.18 -10.69
C ASN A 538 15.42 -4.03 -10.55
N GLY A 539 15.11 -3.05 -9.68
CA GLY A 539 16.03 -1.98 -9.31
C GLY A 539 16.43 -2.13 -7.85
N GLY A 540 17.70 -2.41 -7.56
CA GLY A 540 18.15 -2.73 -6.21
C GLY A 540 17.48 -4.00 -5.63
N PHE A 541 17.62 -5.13 -6.33
CA PHE A 541 17.28 -6.44 -5.79
C PHE A 541 18.53 -7.15 -5.26
N TRP A 542 18.50 -7.52 -3.99
CA TRP A 542 19.63 -8.14 -3.31
C TRP A 542 19.19 -9.40 -2.59
N LEU A 543 19.68 -10.54 -3.08
CA LEU A 543 19.53 -11.83 -2.43
C LEU A 543 20.87 -12.27 -1.85
N TRP A 544 20.90 -12.51 -0.56
CA TRP A 544 22.10 -12.90 0.16
C TRP A 544 21.86 -14.21 0.85
N ASN A 545 22.93 -14.99 1.03
CA ASN A 545 22.88 -16.23 1.80
C ASN A 545 21.76 -17.18 1.33
N LEU A 546 21.75 -17.49 0.03
CA LEU A 546 20.80 -18.42 -0.60
C LEU A 546 21.30 -19.85 -0.45
N ILE A 547 20.45 -20.75 0.04
CA ILE A 547 20.69 -22.17 0.21
C ILE A 547 19.64 -22.91 -0.62
N THR A 548 20.08 -23.90 -1.41
CA THR A 548 19.15 -24.75 -2.18
C THR A 548 19.42 -26.24 -2.00
N ILE A 549 18.36 -27.05 -2.03
CA ILE A 549 18.43 -28.52 -2.02
C ILE A 549 17.64 -29.08 -3.19
N GLY A 550 18.22 -30.07 -3.90
CA GLY A 550 17.55 -30.84 -4.94
C GLY A 550 17.23 -30.08 -6.24
N ALA A 551 17.83 -28.90 -6.43
CA ALA A 551 17.68 -28.09 -7.65
C ALA A 551 18.85 -28.27 -8.61
N GLN A 552 18.59 -28.18 -9.92
CA GLN A 552 19.67 -28.02 -10.90
C GLN A 552 20.12 -26.56 -10.99
N GLU A 553 19.18 -25.63 -11.06
CA GLU A 553 19.37 -24.19 -11.12
C GLU A 553 18.89 -23.56 -9.81
N MET A 554 19.81 -22.94 -9.08
CA MET A 554 19.51 -22.18 -7.87
C MET A 554 18.68 -20.95 -8.23
N ILE A 555 19.13 -20.24 -9.27
CA ILE A 555 18.51 -19.04 -9.83
C ILE A 555 18.45 -19.20 -11.34
N SER A 556 17.29 -18.95 -11.91
CA SER A 556 17.06 -18.82 -13.35
C SER A 556 16.64 -17.37 -13.63
N ASN A 557 17.49 -16.59 -14.27
CA ASN A 557 17.14 -15.27 -14.77
C ASN A 557 16.55 -15.42 -16.18
N THR A 558 15.22 -15.36 -16.26
CA THR A 558 14.47 -15.59 -17.50
C THR A 558 14.46 -14.37 -18.43
N LEU A 559 14.86 -13.18 -17.94
CA LEU A 559 15.05 -12.00 -18.79
C LEU A 559 16.35 -12.07 -19.59
N THR A 560 17.46 -12.48 -18.96
CA THR A 560 18.78 -12.56 -19.60
C THR A 560 19.11 -13.96 -20.12
N ASN A 561 18.30 -14.96 -19.75
CA ASN A 561 18.53 -16.37 -19.99
C ASN A 561 19.88 -16.87 -19.41
N ASP A 562 20.22 -16.35 -18.22
CA ASP A 562 21.37 -16.77 -17.40
C ASP A 562 20.89 -17.61 -16.20
N SER A 563 21.66 -18.64 -15.85
CA SER A 563 21.30 -19.56 -14.76
C SER A 563 22.50 -19.84 -13.86
N ILE A 564 22.26 -19.84 -12.55
CA ILE A 564 23.26 -20.22 -11.55
C ILE A 564 23.02 -21.66 -11.14
N TYR A 565 23.95 -22.55 -11.47
CA TYR A 565 23.80 -23.98 -11.24
C TYR A 565 24.17 -24.39 -9.81
N ALA A 566 23.35 -25.25 -9.21
CA ALA A 566 23.56 -25.74 -7.85
C ALA A 566 24.84 -26.58 -7.71
N LYS A 567 25.16 -27.38 -8.75
CA LYS A 567 26.33 -28.27 -8.73
C LYS A 567 27.66 -27.52 -8.62
N GLU A 568 27.75 -26.33 -9.22
CA GLU A 568 28.93 -25.46 -9.17
C GLU A 568 29.08 -24.78 -7.80
N ASN A 569 27.98 -24.74 -7.05
CA ASN A 569 27.87 -24.07 -5.76
C ASN A 569 27.60 -25.07 -4.61
N THR A 570 27.93 -26.35 -4.80
CA THR A 570 27.72 -27.39 -3.77
C THR A 570 28.70 -27.21 -2.63
N GLN A 571 28.16 -27.15 -1.41
CA GLN A 571 28.95 -26.92 -0.21
C GLN A 571 29.04 -28.18 0.68
N ALA A 572 28.03 -29.04 0.62
CA ALA A 572 27.98 -30.27 1.39
C ALA A 572 28.80 -31.41 0.79
N ILE A 573 29.36 -32.27 1.64
CA ILE A 573 30.10 -33.48 1.26
C ILE A 573 29.34 -34.78 1.55
N ALA A 574 28.15 -34.66 2.12
CA ALA A 574 27.29 -35.77 2.50
C ALA A 574 25.83 -35.41 2.27
N HIS A 575 24.97 -36.44 2.22
CA HIS A 575 23.53 -36.29 2.10
C HIS A 575 22.95 -35.40 3.22
N PRO A 576 22.04 -34.47 2.90
CA PRO A 576 21.68 -34.03 1.55
C PRO A 576 22.77 -33.13 0.94
N PHE A 577 23.05 -33.28 -0.37
CA PHE A 577 23.96 -32.38 -1.07
C PHE A 577 23.32 -31.01 -1.30
N TRP A 578 23.51 -30.10 -0.36
CA TRP A 578 23.01 -28.73 -0.43
C TRP A 578 24.05 -27.77 -1.02
N SER A 579 23.54 -26.74 -1.70
CA SER A 579 24.32 -25.72 -2.39
C SER A 579 24.04 -24.34 -1.80
N ALA A 580 25.03 -23.45 -1.84
CA ALA A 580 24.89 -22.13 -1.25
C ALA A 580 25.50 -21.04 -2.13
N LEU A 581 24.89 -19.86 -2.12
CA LEU A 581 25.33 -18.67 -2.82
C LEU A 581 25.34 -17.49 -1.85
N ALA A 582 26.52 -16.90 -1.64
CA ALA A 582 26.67 -15.81 -0.67
C ALA A 582 25.98 -14.53 -1.15
N SER A 583 26.02 -14.24 -2.45
CA SER A 583 25.29 -13.10 -3.02
C SER A 583 24.80 -13.31 -4.44
N TYR A 584 23.61 -12.80 -4.70
CA TYR A 584 23.06 -12.51 -6.01
C TYR A 584 22.51 -11.08 -5.99
N THR A 585 23.03 -10.22 -6.85
CA THR A 585 22.57 -8.85 -6.98
C THR A 585 22.07 -8.62 -8.39
N ASP A 586 20.80 -8.23 -8.51
CA ASP A 586 20.21 -7.72 -9.74
C ASP A 586 19.90 -6.25 -9.49
N ASP A 587 20.85 -5.42 -9.89
CA ASP A 587 20.64 -3.98 -9.99
C ASP A 587 20.69 -3.65 -11.47
N ALA A 588 19.66 -4.10 -12.19
CA ALA A 588 19.32 -3.44 -13.43
C ALA A 588 19.05 -1.99 -13.07
N THR A 589 20.10 -1.16 -13.14
CA THR A 589 19.97 0.28 -13.30
C THR A 589 18.84 0.41 -14.29
N GLN A 590 17.75 1.10 -13.93
CA GLN A 590 16.83 1.58 -14.94
C GLN A 590 17.74 2.24 -15.97
N ARG A 591 17.97 1.58 -17.11
CA ARG A 591 18.77 2.17 -18.15
C ARG A 591 17.92 3.36 -18.51
N ASP A 592 18.39 4.53 -18.10
CA ASP A 592 18.15 5.73 -18.88
C ASP A 592 18.62 5.31 -20.26
N ILE A 593 17.67 4.96 -21.15
CA ILE A 593 17.98 4.62 -22.53
C ILE A 593 18.34 5.96 -23.18
N SER A 594 19.52 6.44 -22.84
CA SER A 594 20.28 7.38 -23.64
C SER A 594 20.91 6.54 -24.73
N CYS A 595 20.19 6.35 -25.83
CA CYS A 595 20.81 5.87 -27.06
C CYS A 595 21.84 6.92 -27.48
N ASP A 596 23.10 6.55 -27.59
CA ASP A 596 24.05 7.35 -28.37
C ASP A 596 23.60 7.33 -29.85
N ASP A 597 23.84 8.42 -30.59
CA ASP A 597 23.37 8.61 -31.98
C ASP A 597 23.82 7.51 -32.96
N ASP A 598 24.82 6.71 -32.57
CA ASP A 598 25.42 5.61 -33.31
C ASP A 598 25.17 4.21 -32.72
N ASP A 599 24.31 4.08 -31.69
CA ASP A 599 23.93 2.77 -31.14
C ASP A 599 22.95 2.02 -32.07
N THR A 600 23.39 0.85 -32.54
CA THR A 600 22.66 0.00 -33.49
C THR A 600 22.12 -1.28 -32.83
N SER A 601 22.10 -1.34 -31.49
CA SER A 601 21.53 -2.47 -30.76
C SER A 601 20.02 -2.57 -30.99
N PRO A 602 19.43 -3.79 -31.04
CA PRO A 602 17.99 -3.97 -31.27
C PRO A 602 17.08 -3.21 -30.29
N ALA A 603 17.56 -2.96 -29.06
CA ALA A 603 16.85 -2.13 -28.07
C ALA A 603 16.82 -0.65 -28.47
N CYS A 604 17.93 -0.11 -28.98
CA CYS A 604 18.07 1.28 -29.43
C CYS A 604 17.55 1.53 -30.85
N MET A 605 17.33 0.47 -31.64
CA MET A 605 16.76 0.54 -32.99
C MET A 605 15.21 0.42 -33.04
N THR A 606 14.53 0.37 -31.89
CA THR A 606 13.05 0.38 -31.87
C THR A 606 12.50 1.81 -31.89
N GLU A 607 12.40 2.39 -33.09
CA GLU A 607 11.43 3.48 -33.26
C GLU A 607 10.03 2.91 -33.01
N THR A 608 9.50 3.10 -31.81
CA THR A 608 8.06 2.87 -31.57
C THR A 608 7.31 4.01 -32.23
N ILE A 609 7.04 3.87 -33.54
CA ILE A 609 6.28 4.85 -34.32
C ILE A 609 4.83 4.80 -33.86
N CYS A 610 4.41 5.75 -33.03
CA CYS A 610 3.00 5.98 -32.75
C CYS A 610 2.26 6.22 -34.07
N ASP A 611 1.16 5.51 -34.32
CA ASP A 611 0.30 5.76 -35.46
C ASP A 611 -0.28 7.17 -35.39
N LYS A 612 0.37 8.11 -36.10
CA LYS A 612 0.01 9.54 -36.09
C LYS A 612 -1.38 9.79 -36.70
N THR A 613 -1.97 8.81 -37.39
CA THR A 613 -3.32 8.88 -37.95
C THR A 613 -4.40 8.63 -36.88
N LYS A 614 -4.15 7.76 -35.90
CA LYS A 614 -5.08 7.45 -34.79
C LYS A 614 -5.45 8.70 -33.99
N SER A 615 -6.73 8.88 -33.67
CA SER A 615 -7.23 10.04 -32.91
C SER A 615 -8.49 9.68 -32.13
N PHE A 616 -8.66 10.30 -30.97
CA PHE A 616 -9.85 10.15 -30.14
C PHE A 616 -10.52 11.50 -29.94
N ALA A 617 -11.85 11.55 -30.02
CA ALA A 617 -12.60 12.80 -29.97
C ALA A 617 -12.73 13.34 -28.54
N THR A 618 -12.77 12.45 -27.54
CA THR A 618 -12.93 12.79 -26.12
C THR A 618 -11.91 12.05 -25.24
N MET A 619 -11.66 12.58 -24.04
CA MET A 619 -10.80 11.94 -23.05
C MET A 619 -11.33 10.56 -22.62
N ASP A 620 -12.64 10.41 -22.49
CA ASP A 620 -13.28 9.12 -22.17
C ASP A 620 -13.00 8.06 -23.25
N GLN A 621 -13.01 8.44 -24.53
CA GLN A 621 -12.69 7.53 -25.63
C GLN A 621 -11.22 7.12 -25.63
N LEU A 622 -10.31 8.05 -25.32
CA LEU A 622 -8.89 7.75 -25.18
C LEU A 622 -8.64 6.81 -23.99
N ALA A 623 -9.30 7.06 -22.85
CA ALA A 623 -9.22 6.22 -21.65
C ALA A 623 -9.75 4.81 -21.89
N ALA A 624 -10.90 4.68 -22.57
CA ALA A 624 -11.44 3.38 -22.96
C ALA A 624 -10.55 2.63 -23.96
N ALA A 625 -9.76 3.34 -24.75
CA ALA A 625 -8.83 2.77 -25.71
C ALA A 625 -7.44 2.44 -25.11
N LYS A 626 -7.23 2.68 -23.81
CA LYS A 626 -6.01 2.27 -23.09
C LYS A 626 -5.80 0.76 -23.26
N GLY A 627 -4.57 0.36 -23.58
CA GLY A 627 -4.23 -1.03 -23.92
C GLY A 627 -4.40 -1.39 -25.41
N THR A 628 -5.02 -0.52 -26.24
CA THR A 628 -5.13 -0.72 -27.70
C THR A 628 -4.01 -0.03 -28.50
N PHE A 629 -3.05 0.58 -27.82
CA PHE A 629 -1.87 1.23 -28.38
C PHE A 629 -0.74 1.19 -27.35
N ALA A 630 0.51 1.30 -27.80
CA ALA A 630 1.68 1.27 -26.91
C ALA A 630 1.66 2.43 -25.89
N ASP A 631 2.02 2.16 -24.64
CA ASP A 631 1.96 3.14 -23.55
C ASP A 631 2.80 4.39 -23.81
N VAL A 632 3.92 4.26 -24.54
CA VAL A 632 4.75 5.39 -24.98
C VAL A 632 3.98 6.39 -25.88
N CYS A 633 2.90 5.94 -26.52
CA CYS A 633 2.04 6.78 -27.36
C CYS A 633 0.89 7.46 -26.61
N ALA A 634 0.67 7.13 -25.34
CA ALA A 634 -0.44 7.65 -24.54
C ALA A 634 -0.41 9.18 -24.46
N ASP A 635 0.76 9.75 -24.17
CA ASP A 635 0.92 11.20 -24.05
C ASP A 635 0.69 11.92 -25.40
N TYR A 636 1.17 11.34 -26.51
CA TYR A 636 0.97 11.90 -27.85
C TYR A 636 -0.52 11.91 -28.25
N TYR A 637 -1.24 10.81 -27.99
CA TYR A 637 -2.68 10.76 -28.26
C TYR A 637 -3.46 11.68 -27.32
N ALA A 638 -3.06 11.80 -26.06
CA ALA A 638 -3.68 12.74 -25.11
C ALA A 638 -3.57 14.19 -25.58
N ILE A 639 -2.41 14.65 -26.08
CA ILE A 639 -2.25 16.00 -26.63
C ILE A 639 -3.19 16.22 -27.83
N LYS A 640 -3.31 15.23 -28.72
CA LYS A 640 -4.20 15.29 -29.90
C LYS A 640 -5.68 15.31 -29.50
N THR A 641 -6.05 14.56 -28.46
CA THR A 641 -7.40 14.54 -27.90
C THR A 641 -7.75 15.85 -27.22
N LEU A 642 -6.87 16.40 -26.38
CA LEU A 642 -7.04 17.72 -25.74
C LEU A 642 -7.23 18.83 -26.79
N GLN A 643 -6.47 18.80 -27.89
CA GLN A 643 -6.64 19.73 -29.00
C GLN A 643 -8.03 19.62 -29.66
N SER A 644 -8.53 18.40 -29.84
CA SER A 644 -9.82 18.13 -30.49
C SER A 644 -10.98 18.51 -29.57
N THR A 645 -10.86 18.19 -28.28
CA THR A 645 -11.79 18.55 -27.22
C THR A 645 -11.93 20.08 -27.08
N LEU A 646 -10.82 20.83 -27.13
CA LEU A 646 -10.84 22.29 -27.10
C LEU A 646 -11.53 22.90 -28.33
N ARG A 647 -11.33 22.31 -29.53
CA ARG A 647 -12.04 22.73 -30.75
C ARG A 647 -13.55 22.50 -30.64
N SER A 648 -13.96 21.30 -30.22
CA SER A 648 -15.37 20.96 -30.00
C SER A 648 -16.04 21.90 -28.99
N SER A 649 -15.33 22.20 -27.89
CA SER A 649 -15.78 23.13 -26.85
C SER A 649 -16.16 24.51 -27.40
N LEU A 650 -15.41 25.03 -28.37
CA LEU A 650 -15.75 26.31 -29.03
C LEU A 650 -17.02 26.25 -29.87
N ASP A 651 -17.34 25.11 -30.47
CA ASP A 651 -18.56 24.95 -31.27
C ASP A 651 -19.77 24.72 -30.37
N THR A 652 -19.62 23.95 -29.28
CA THR A 652 -20.62 23.84 -28.21
C THR A 652 -20.94 25.20 -27.61
N TYR A 653 -19.93 26.02 -27.34
CA TYR A 653 -20.12 27.38 -26.84
C TYR A 653 -21.04 28.22 -27.74
N LYS A 654 -20.81 28.23 -29.06
CA LYS A 654 -21.65 28.98 -30.01
C LYS A 654 -23.11 28.53 -29.97
N SER A 655 -23.34 27.22 -29.80
CA SER A 655 -24.69 26.64 -29.70
C SER A 655 -25.38 27.02 -28.38
N VAL A 656 -24.70 26.81 -27.25
CA VAL A 656 -25.23 27.07 -25.91
C VAL A 656 -25.46 28.56 -25.68
N ASN A 657 -24.57 29.43 -26.18
CA ASN A 657 -24.69 30.88 -26.06
C ASN A 657 -25.96 31.47 -26.70
N LYS A 658 -26.52 30.83 -27.75
CA LYS A 658 -27.70 31.35 -28.46
C LYS A 658 -28.92 31.41 -27.53
N GLY A 659 -29.36 32.63 -27.18
CA GLY A 659 -30.51 32.86 -26.30
C GLY A 659 -30.24 32.61 -24.80
N TYR A 660 -28.97 32.48 -24.40
CA TYR A 660 -28.59 32.19 -23.01
C TYR A 660 -28.91 33.34 -22.05
N ASP A 661 -28.66 34.59 -22.45
CA ASP A 661 -28.82 35.78 -21.58
C ASP A 661 -30.27 35.97 -21.11
N GLU A 662 -31.25 35.68 -21.98
CA GLU A 662 -32.66 35.81 -21.64
C GLU A 662 -33.08 34.77 -20.59
N VAL A 663 -32.57 33.55 -20.72
CA VAL A 663 -32.85 32.44 -19.79
C VAL A 663 -32.14 32.68 -18.46
N PHE A 664 -30.88 33.12 -18.49
CA PHE A 664 -30.10 33.40 -17.30
C PHE A 664 -30.57 34.65 -16.56
N GLY A 665 -31.04 35.69 -17.27
CA GLY A 665 -31.58 36.91 -16.65
C GLY A 665 -32.78 36.63 -15.74
N LYS A 666 -33.70 35.75 -16.16
CA LYS A 666 -34.82 35.29 -15.31
C LYS A 666 -34.33 34.54 -14.08
N TYR A 667 -33.25 33.76 -14.22
CA TYR A 667 -32.62 33.09 -13.10
C TYR A 667 -32.00 34.07 -12.08
N GLN A 668 -31.33 35.13 -12.55
CA GLN A 668 -30.78 36.16 -11.65
C GLN A 668 -31.87 36.84 -10.81
N GLU A 669 -33.07 37.04 -11.37
CA GLU A 669 -34.23 37.56 -10.63
C GLU A 669 -34.71 36.56 -9.56
N TYR A 670 -34.86 35.29 -9.91
CA TYR A 670 -35.28 34.24 -8.98
C TYR A 670 -34.32 34.04 -7.80
N VAL A 671 -33.01 34.16 -8.02
CA VAL A 671 -32.00 34.07 -6.95
C VAL A 671 -32.17 35.20 -5.94
N LYS A 672 -32.44 36.43 -6.41
CA LYS A 672 -32.67 37.60 -5.55
C LYS A 672 -33.93 37.43 -4.69
N GLU A 673 -34.99 36.84 -5.24
CA GLU A 673 -36.25 36.59 -4.53
C GLU A 673 -36.13 35.50 -3.45
N MET A 674 -35.22 34.54 -3.61
CA MET A 674 -35.04 33.38 -2.72
C MET A 674 -34.20 33.64 -1.48
N ILE A 675 -33.19 34.51 -1.57
CA ILE A 675 -32.22 34.75 -0.49
C ILE A 675 -32.91 35.09 0.86
N PRO A 676 -33.95 35.95 0.91
CA PRO A 676 -34.66 36.21 2.17
C PRO A 676 -35.29 34.96 2.81
N MET A 677 -35.86 34.06 2.01
CA MET A 677 -36.47 32.82 2.52
C MET A 677 -35.41 31.83 3.01
N ALA A 678 -34.33 31.66 2.26
CA ALA A 678 -33.22 30.79 2.63
C ALA A 678 -32.55 31.24 3.93
N LEU A 679 -32.32 32.55 4.10
CA LEU A 679 -31.81 33.11 5.36
C LEU A 679 -32.80 32.89 6.52
N SER A 680 -34.10 33.03 6.27
CA SER A 680 -35.13 32.76 7.28
C SER A 680 -35.14 31.29 7.73
N GLN A 681 -34.95 30.35 6.79
CA GLN A 681 -34.88 28.92 7.11
C GLN A 681 -33.57 28.56 7.81
N PHE A 682 -32.45 29.17 7.40
CA PHE A 682 -31.15 28.97 8.03
C PHE A 682 -31.11 29.42 9.49
N MET A 683 -31.89 30.46 9.82
CA MET A 683 -32.00 31.04 11.15
C MET A 683 -33.29 30.63 11.89
N SER A 684 -34.00 29.59 11.45
CA SER A 684 -35.29 29.20 12.03
C SER A 684 -35.19 28.77 13.49
N THR A 685 -36.24 29.03 14.28
CA THR A 685 -36.41 28.48 15.63
C THR A 685 -37.05 27.09 15.57
N PRO A 686 -36.83 26.20 16.56
CA PRO A 686 -37.43 24.89 16.55
C PRO A 686 -38.94 25.00 16.82
N ASN A 687 -39.76 24.68 15.81
CA ASN A 687 -41.21 24.54 15.95
C ASN A 687 -41.55 23.05 15.79
N GLY A 688 -42.32 22.50 16.74
CA GLY A 688 -42.43 21.07 16.98
C GLY A 688 -43.10 20.27 15.87
N LEU A 689 -42.31 19.77 14.91
CA LEU A 689 -42.56 18.51 14.18
C LEU A 689 -41.26 17.73 13.87
N ASP A 690 -40.08 18.38 13.82
CA ASP A 690 -38.74 17.73 13.82
C ASP A 690 -37.74 18.31 14.86
N GLY A 691 -38.13 19.38 15.56
CA GLY A 691 -37.53 19.85 16.82
C GLY A 691 -36.12 20.43 16.75
N SER A 692 -35.50 20.57 15.58
CA SER A 692 -34.11 21.06 15.45
C SER A 692 -34.06 22.51 14.96
N PRO A 693 -33.27 23.41 15.59
CA PRO A 693 -33.12 24.78 15.14
C PRO A 693 -32.39 24.86 13.80
N GLY A 694 -32.63 25.92 13.03
CA GLY A 694 -31.90 26.19 11.80
C GLY A 694 -30.38 26.25 12.06
N PRO A 695 -29.54 25.68 11.16
CA PRO A 695 -28.13 25.45 11.42
C PRO A 695 -27.30 26.74 11.61
N GLY A 696 -27.83 27.90 11.19
CA GLY A 696 -27.18 29.19 11.38
C GLY A 696 -27.15 29.67 12.83
N ASN A 697 -28.11 29.22 13.66
CA ASN A 697 -28.23 29.72 15.04
C ASN A 697 -27.01 29.42 15.92
N LYS A 698 -26.32 28.30 15.71
CA LYS A 698 -25.13 27.91 16.50
C LYS A 698 -23.94 28.87 16.34
N TYR A 699 -24.00 29.78 15.37
CA TYR A 699 -22.97 30.79 15.15
C TYR A 699 -23.26 32.14 15.84
N PHE A 700 -24.39 32.25 16.54
CA PHE A 700 -24.78 33.47 17.25
C PHE A 700 -25.01 33.25 18.74
N GLN A 701 -24.64 34.26 19.52
CA GLN A 701 -25.11 34.47 20.88
C GLN A 701 -26.27 35.46 20.86
N CYS A 702 -27.40 35.12 21.47
CA CYS A 702 -28.63 35.90 21.49
C CYS A 702 -28.79 36.57 22.86
N THR A 703 -29.15 37.86 22.87
CA THR A 703 -29.56 38.59 24.08
C THR A 703 -31.03 38.99 23.97
N PHE A 704 -31.84 38.50 24.89
CA PHE A 704 -33.26 38.79 25.03
C PHE A 704 -33.46 39.93 26.04
N GLU A 705 -34.25 40.93 25.66
CA GLU A 705 -34.61 42.09 26.49
C GLU A 705 -36.13 42.30 26.46
N ALA A 706 -36.79 42.18 27.61
CA ALA A 706 -38.22 42.46 27.77
C ALA A 706 -38.48 43.00 29.18
N ASP A 707 -39.26 44.09 29.29
CA ASP A 707 -39.47 44.80 30.55
C ASP A 707 -38.14 45.13 31.28
N ASP A 708 -37.94 44.64 32.51
CA ASP A 708 -36.70 44.79 33.29
C ASP A 708 -35.75 43.56 33.17
N LEU A 709 -36.11 42.55 32.36
CA LEU A 709 -35.35 41.31 32.21
C LEU A 709 -34.39 41.38 31.01
N VAL A 710 -33.12 41.03 31.26
CA VAL A 710 -32.08 40.86 30.23
C VAL A 710 -31.42 39.51 30.41
N GLU A 711 -31.52 38.63 29.41
CA GLU A 711 -30.91 37.29 29.40
C GLU A 711 -30.08 37.04 28.14
N THR A 712 -28.94 36.36 28.27
CA THR A 712 -28.06 36.02 27.15
C THR A 712 -27.78 34.52 27.11
N GLN A 713 -27.98 33.89 25.94
CA GLN A 713 -27.63 32.48 25.71
C GLN A 713 -27.16 32.24 24.27
N GLN A 714 -26.69 31.03 23.99
CA GLN A 714 -26.49 30.56 22.61
C GLN A 714 -27.84 30.56 21.88
N CYS A 715 -27.89 31.10 20.66
CA CYS A 715 -29.14 31.09 19.88
C CYS A 715 -29.54 29.64 19.49
N PRO A 716 -30.83 29.37 19.29
CA PRO A 716 -31.97 30.27 19.48
C PRO A 716 -32.56 30.21 20.89
N PHE A 717 -33.36 31.22 21.27
CA PHE A 717 -34.33 31.07 22.37
C PHE A 717 -35.51 30.19 21.90
N THR A 718 -36.01 29.35 22.80
CA THR A 718 -37.15 28.46 22.51
C THR A 718 -38.47 29.21 22.56
N GLU A 719 -39.49 28.70 21.88
CA GLU A 719 -40.84 29.29 21.88
C GLU A 719 -41.42 29.40 23.31
N ILE A 720 -41.14 28.43 24.18
CA ILE A 720 -41.57 28.44 25.60
C ILE A 720 -40.93 29.60 26.38
N GLN A 721 -39.65 29.89 26.13
CA GLN A 721 -38.94 30.99 26.81
C GLN A 721 -39.52 32.36 26.42
N LEU A 722 -40.09 32.46 25.22
CA LEU A 722 -40.61 33.70 24.65
C LEU A 722 -42.12 33.85 24.85
N ALA A 723 -42.86 32.75 25.09
CA ALA A 723 -44.32 32.70 25.14
C ALA A 723 -44.98 33.56 26.23
N SER A 724 -44.21 34.05 27.21
CA SER A 724 -44.72 34.86 28.33
C SER A 724 -44.62 36.38 28.10
N TYR A 725 -44.14 36.83 26.93
CA TYR A 725 -43.87 38.24 26.65
C TYR A 725 -44.59 38.74 25.40
N ASP A 726 -45.41 39.77 25.57
CA ASP A 726 -46.17 40.40 24.48
C ASP A 726 -45.32 41.42 23.67
N SER A 727 -44.14 41.80 24.18
CA SER A 727 -43.15 42.56 23.41
C SER A 727 -41.73 42.33 23.92
N TYR A 728 -40.78 42.15 23.01
CA TYR A 728 -39.36 41.94 23.35
C TYR A 728 -38.40 42.26 22.21
N THR A 729 -37.15 42.53 22.58
CA THR A 729 -36.03 42.72 21.64
C THR A 729 -35.05 41.56 21.74
N MET A 730 -34.66 41.01 20.59
CA MET A 730 -33.68 39.94 20.46
C MET A 730 -32.45 40.45 19.68
N THR A 731 -31.32 40.57 20.36
CA THR A 731 -30.06 41.03 19.76
C THR A 731 -29.16 39.84 19.44
N TYR A 732 -28.75 39.72 18.17
CA TYR A 732 -27.88 38.66 17.67
C TYR A 732 -26.42 39.14 17.61
N LYS A 733 -25.52 38.40 18.26
CA LYS A 733 -24.06 38.62 18.19
C LYS A 733 -23.42 37.45 17.47
N LEU A 734 -22.87 37.69 16.28
CA LEU A 734 -22.14 36.69 15.51
C LEU A 734 -20.81 36.36 16.23
N VAL A 735 -20.63 35.10 16.64
CA VAL A 735 -19.45 34.65 17.41
C VAL A 735 -18.45 33.85 16.59
N ASN A 736 -18.87 33.30 15.44
CA ASN A 736 -18.00 32.63 14.48
C ASN A 736 -18.46 32.95 13.05
N GLU A 737 -17.86 33.99 12.49
CA GLU A 737 -18.19 34.53 11.17
C GLU A 737 -17.79 33.59 10.03
N SER A 738 -16.60 33.01 10.08
CA SER A 738 -16.14 32.09 9.03
C SER A 738 -17.00 30.84 8.96
N GLY A 739 -17.27 30.20 10.10
CA GLY A 739 -18.15 29.03 10.17
C GLY A 739 -19.58 29.31 9.70
N PHE A 740 -20.13 30.49 10.03
CA PHE A 740 -21.44 30.91 9.56
C PHE A 740 -21.51 31.01 8.04
N PHE A 741 -20.56 31.70 7.43
CA PHE A 741 -20.55 31.87 5.97
C PHE A 741 -20.13 30.61 5.22
N ASP A 742 -19.26 29.77 5.78
CA ASP A 742 -18.88 28.48 5.22
C ASP A 742 -20.09 27.54 5.14
N GLU A 743 -20.87 27.43 6.22
CA GLU A 743 -22.06 26.58 6.23
C GLU A 743 -23.22 27.16 5.44
N LEU A 744 -23.41 28.49 5.45
CA LEU A 744 -24.40 29.15 4.61
C LEU A 744 -24.10 28.97 3.12
N SER A 745 -22.84 29.10 2.72
CA SER A 745 -22.38 28.86 1.35
C SER A 745 -22.53 27.37 0.98
N LYS A 746 -22.13 26.46 1.87
CA LYS A 746 -22.24 25.01 1.64
C LYS A 746 -23.69 24.54 1.51
N THR A 747 -24.60 25.06 2.33
CA THR A 747 -25.99 24.57 2.40
C THR A 747 -26.91 25.28 1.40
N TYR A 748 -26.72 26.59 1.18
CA TYR A 748 -27.64 27.40 0.37
C TYR A 748 -26.96 28.12 -0.81
N SER A 749 -25.64 28.00 -0.97
CA SER A 749 -24.86 28.70 -1.99
C SER A 749 -25.08 30.22 -1.97
N ILE A 750 -25.18 30.81 -0.77
CA ILE A 750 -25.32 32.26 -0.59
C ILE A 750 -23.94 32.83 -0.24
N SER A 751 -23.46 33.74 -1.08
CA SER A 751 -22.20 34.46 -0.86
C SER A 751 -22.29 35.39 0.35
N LYS A 752 -21.16 35.58 1.04
CA LYS A 752 -21.01 36.55 2.14
C LYS A 752 -21.48 37.95 1.74
N ASP A 753 -21.14 38.40 0.53
CA ASP A 753 -21.47 39.74 0.04
C ASP A 753 -22.97 39.94 -0.25
N TRP A 754 -23.75 38.84 -0.25
CA TRP A 754 -25.20 38.87 -0.44
C TRP A 754 -25.97 38.97 0.87
N VAL A 755 -25.27 39.00 2.01
CA VAL A 755 -25.86 39.09 3.34
C VAL A 755 -25.43 40.38 4.03
N LYS A 756 -26.39 41.10 4.60
CA LYS A 756 -26.15 42.22 5.52
C LYS A 756 -26.81 41.95 6.87
N PHE A 757 -26.30 42.55 7.93
CA PHE A 757 -26.93 42.46 9.26
C PHE A 757 -27.72 43.73 9.54
N GLY A 758 -28.94 43.58 10.03
CA GLY A 758 -29.80 44.73 10.27
C GLY A 758 -30.93 44.45 11.25
N ARG A 759 -31.81 45.44 11.40
CA ARG A 759 -32.92 45.42 12.34
C ARG A 759 -34.23 45.02 11.66
N THR A 760 -34.96 44.05 12.20
CA THR A 760 -36.28 43.60 11.71
C THR A 760 -37.32 43.72 12.82
N SER A 761 -38.48 44.28 12.53
CA SER A 761 -39.62 44.23 13.46
C SER A 761 -40.65 43.24 12.94
N ILE A 762 -41.07 42.31 13.77
CA ILE A 762 -42.10 41.31 13.50
C ILE A 762 -43.27 41.59 14.42
N LYS A 763 -44.45 41.80 13.84
CA LYS A 763 -45.69 42.06 14.58
C LYS A 763 -46.67 40.94 14.31
N ASN A 764 -47.00 40.15 15.33
CA ASN A 764 -48.02 39.11 15.21
C ASN A 764 -49.24 39.46 16.06
N HIS A 765 -50.29 39.96 15.42
CA HIS A 765 -51.55 40.34 16.08
C HIS A 765 -52.66 39.28 15.92
N LYS A 766 -52.32 38.08 15.43
CA LYS A 766 -53.27 36.99 15.23
C LYS A 766 -53.14 35.95 16.33
N VAL A 767 -54.22 35.73 17.08
CA VAL A 767 -54.33 34.63 18.04
C VAL A 767 -54.68 33.36 17.28
N THR A 768 -53.81 32.36 17.33
CA THR A 768 -54.04 31.04 16.71
C THR A 768 -54.02 29.99 17.81
N CYS A 769 -55.11 29.25 17.98
CA CYS A 769 -55.25 28.25 19.04
C CYS A 769 -55.23 26.83 18.47
N GLN A 770 -54.44 25.95 19.07
CA GLN A 770 -54.41 24.53 18.75
C GLN A 770 -54.34 23.72 20.06
N HIS A 771 -55.34 22.86 20.30
CA HIS A 771 -55.46 21.98 21.48
C HIS A 771 -55.06 22.66 22.81
N ASP A 772 -55.91 23.57 23.28
CA ASP A 772 -55.79 24.33 24.55
C ASP A 772 -54.59 25.27 24.70
N LEU A 773 -53.71 25.39 23.69
CA LEU A 773 -52.64 26.38 23.63
C LEU A 773 -52.95 27.45 22.56
N CYS A 774 -53.03 28.71 22.99
CA CYS A 774 -53.21 29.86 22.09
C CYS A 774 -51.90 30.64 21.99
N THR A 775 -51.48 30.96 20.77
CA THR A 775 -50.39 31.91 20.54
C THR A 775 -50.84 33.31 20.95
N GLN A 776 -50.12 33.93 21.88
CA GLN A 776 -50.39 35.31 22.31
C GLN A 776 -49.89 36.30 21.24
N PRO A 777 -50.55 37.45 21.08
CA PRO A 777 -50.03 38.52 20.22
C PRO A 777 -48.66 38.99 20.74
N PHE A 778 -47.70 39.18 19.84
CA PHE A 778 -46.39 39.71 20.23
C PHE A 778 -45.82 40.71 19.22
N ASP A 779 -45.13 41.72 19.73
CA ASP A 779 -44.30 42.65 18.96
C ASP A 779 -42.81 42.37 19.27
N GLN A 780 -42.11 41.77 18.31
CA GLN A 780 -40.69 41.39 18.42
C GLN A 780 -39.79 42.30 17.57
N GLU A 781 -38.67 42.72 18.13
CA GLU A 781 -37.59 43.40 17.40
C GLU A 781 -36.32 42.52 17.34
N LEU A 782 -35.88 42.15 16.13
CA LEU A 782 -34.62 41.44 15.90
C LEU A 782 -33.53 42.46 15.55
N VAL A 783 -32.46 42.53 16.35
CA VAL A 783 -31.32 43.44 16.13
C VAL A 783 -30.11 42.62 15.67
N ASN A 784 -29.39 43.14 14.67
CA ASN A 784 -28.25 42.46 14.01
C ASN A 784 -28.60 41.09 13.40
N PHE A 785 -29.82 40.95 12.90
CA PHE A 785 -30.27 39.73 12.23
C PHE A 785 -29.82 39.71 10.75
N PRO A 786 -29.37 38.56 10.20
CA PRO A 786 -28.95 38.46 8.81
C PRO A 786 -30.11 38.68 7.83
N LYS A 787 -29.85 39.44 6.76
CA LYS A 787 -30.80 39.82 5.70
C LYS A 787 -30.12 39.81 4.34
N ALA A 788 -30.92 39.74 3.28
CA ALA A 788 -30.43 39.98 1.92
C ALA A 788 -29.81 41.38 1.79
N ALA A 789 -28.65 41.47 1.13
CA ALA A 789 -28.02 42.73 0.77
C ALA A 789 -28.83 43.49 -0.30
N ASP A 790 -28.68 44.82 -0.38
CA ASP A 790 -29.46 45.65 -1.30
C ASP A 790 -29.05 45.46 -2.77
N ASN A 791 -27.79 45.09 -3.03
CA ASN A 791 -27.23 44.92 -4.37
C ASN A 791 -26.60 43.53 -4.51
N ILE A 792 -27.40 42.53 -4.87
CA ILE A 792 -26.93 41.17 -5.17
C ILE A 792 -26.58 41.07 -6.65
N GLN A 793 -25.32 40.75 -6.96
CA GLN A 793 -24.83 40.51 -8.31
C GLN A 793 -24.55 39.02 -8.49
N VAL A 794 -25.27 38.38 -9.41
CA VAL A 794 -25.09 36.97 -9.77
C VAL A 794 -24.30 36.92 -11.06
N ALA A 795 -23.07 36.40 -11.03
CA ALA A 795 -22.21 36.36 -12.20
C ALA A 795 -22.79 35.46 -13.32
N ASN A 796 -22.73 35.93 -14.57
CA ASN A 796 -23.17 35.17 -15.74
C ASN A 796 -22.00 34.34 -16.30
N PRO A 797 -22.06 33.00 -16.28
CA PRO A 797 -20.99 32.13 -16.77
C PRO A 797 -20.55 32.41 -18.21
N LYS A 798 -21.47 32.89 -19.06
CA LYS A 798 -21.18 33.29 -20.44
C LYS A 798 -20.16 34.42 -20.53
N ASP A 799 -20.21 35.40 -19.63
CA ASP A 799 -19.33 36.57 -19.69
C ASP A 799 -17.87 36.19 -19.44
N ILE A 800 -17.65 35.14 -18.65
CA ILE A 800 -16.33 34.56 -18.35
C ILE A 800 -15.76 33.90 -19.60
N ILE A 801 -16.52 33.00 -20.25
CA ILE A 801 -16.07 32.31 -21.46
C ILE A 801 -15.86 33.32 -22.59
N THR A 802 -16.76 34.29 -22.74
CA THR A 802 -16.65 35.35 -23.76
C THR A 802 -15.34 36.13 -23.63
N LYS A 803 -14.93 36.46 -22.40
CA LYS A 803 -13.67 37.17 -22.12
C LYS A 803 -12.43 36.27 -22.30
N ALA A 804 -12.56 34.96 -22.13
CA ALA A 804 -11.48 33.99 -22.37
C ALA A 804 -11.28 33.63 -23.87
N LEU A 805 -12.29 33.84 -24.73
CA LEU A 805 -12.25 33.49 -26.17
C LEU A 805 -10.97 33.93 -26.92
N PRO A 806 -10.44 35.16 -26.76
CA PRO A 806 -9.21 35.58 -27.46
C PRO A 806 -7.98 34.75 -27.08
N ASN A 807 -7.94 34.21 -25.85
CA ASN A 807 -6.85 33.38 -25.34
C ASN A 807 -7.03 31.90 -25.72
N ILE A 808 -8.24 31.45 -26.06
CA ILE A 808 -8.47 30.08 -26.54
C ILE A 808 -7.77 29.85 -27.89
N GLY A 809 -7.76 30.83 -28.78
CA GLY A 809 -6.99 30.74 -30.04
C GLY A 809 -5.48 30.62 -29.79
N LYS A 810 -4.95 31.35 -28.80
CA LYS A 810 -3.54 31.23 -28.38
C LYS A 810 -3.25 29.88 -27.73
N LEU A 811 -4.17 29.36 -26.92
CA LEU A 811 -4.07 28.02 -26.34
C LEU A 811 -4.06 26.95 -27.45
N GLN A 812 -4.93 27.06 -28.46
CA GLN A 812 -4.91 26.15 -29.62
C GLN A 812 -3.55 26.16 -30.34
N ASN A 813 -2.94 27.33 -30.49
CA ASN A 813 -1.61 27.48 -31.07
C ASN A 813 -0.52 26.87 -30.18
N ALA A 814 -0.60 27.05 -28.85
CA ALA A 814 0.34 26.46 -27.90
C ALA A 814 0.27 24.92 -27.91
N ILE A 815 -0.95 24.35 -27.93
CA ILE A 815 -1.16 22.91 -28.05
C ILE A 815 -0.63 22.39 -29.39
N ALA A 816 -0.91 23.11 -30.49
CA ALA A 816 -0.43 22.73 -31.82
C ALA A 816 1.11 22.76 -31.89
N ALA A 817 1.76 23.78 -31.32
CA ALA A 817 3.20 23.90 -31.28
C ALA A 817 3.84 22.75 -30.50
N ARG A 818 3.41 22.47 -29.26
CA ARG A 818 3.94 21.34 -28.47
C ARG A 818 3.67 19.98 -29.11
N ARG A 819 2.52 19.82 -29.76
CA ARG A 819 2.24 18.62 -30.56
C ARG A 819 3.20 18.47 -31.72
N MET A 820 3.56 19.57 -32.40
CA MET A 820 4.58 19.54 -33.47
C MET A 820 5.95 19.20 -32.90
N ASP A 821 6.33 19.75 -31.75
CA ASP A 821 7.62 19.46 -31.13
C ASP A 821 7.74 17.98 -30.75
N VAL A 822 6.69 17.40 -30.17
CA VAL A 822 6.63 15.96 -29.85
C VAL A 822 6.60 15.12 -31.13
N ALA A 823 5.88 15.55 -32.17
CA ALA A 823 5.78 14.81 -33.42
C ALA A 823 7.06 14.82 -34.27
N LEU A 824 7.89 15.86 -34.13
CA LEU A 824 9.19 16.05 -34.79
C LEU A 824 10.36 15.63 -33.89
N ASN A 825 10.08 15.10 -32.70
CA ASN A 825 11.07 14.71 -31.70
C ASN A 825 12.03 15.85 -31.27
N THR A 826 11.56 17.10 -31.31
CA THR A 826 12.31 18.30 -30.90
C THR A 826 12.00 18.74 -29.46
N TRP A 827 11.11 18.02 -28.77
CA TRP A 827 10.81 18.26 -27.36
C TRP A 827 11.79 17.51 -26.45
N LEU A 828 12.69 18.24 -25.80
CA LEU A 828 13.77 17.70 -24.96
C LEU A 828 13.35 17.44 -23.49
N GLY A 829 12.06 17.28 -23.21
CA GLY A 829 11.55 17.05 -21.86
C GLY A 829 10.49 15.96 -21.80
N PRO A 830 9.97 15.62 -20.60
CA PRO A 830 8.91 14.62 -20.49
C PRO A 830 7.65 15.07 -21.23
N THR A 831 7.14 14.24 -22.14
CA THR A 831 5.88 14.52 -22.85
C THR A 831 4.69 14.59 -21.89
N ASN A 832 4.73 13.82 -20.80
CA ASN A 832 3.74 13.87 -19.71
C ASN A 832 3.58 15.29 -19.13
N ASP A 833 4.66 16.05 -18.97
CA ASP A 833 4.58 17.43 -18.46
C ASP A 833 3.77 18.34 -19.39
N ILE A 834 3.87 18.14 -20.71
CA ILE A 834 3.03 18.86 -21.68
C ILE A 834 1.55 18.55 -21.43
N VAL A 835 1.22 17.28 -21.29
CA VAL A 835 -0.17 16.82 -21.19
C VAL A 835 -0.81 17.31 -19.90
N GLN A 836 -0.10 17.18 -18.78
CA GLN A 836 -0.52 17.64 -17.45
C GLN A 836 -0.83 19.15 -17.46
N VAL A 837 0.06 19.95 -18.04
CA VAL A 837 -0.11 21.42 -18.11
C VAL A 837 -1.25 21.82 -19.04
N ILE A 838 -1.33 21.25 -20.25
CA ILE A 838 -2.38 21.63 -21.23
C ILE A 838 -3.78 21.24 -20.75
N SER A 839 -3.90 20.14 -20.01
CA SER A 839 -5.20 19.59 -19.60
C SER A 839 -6.01 20.54 -18.71
N MET A 840 -5.35 21.24 -17.79
CA MET A 840 -5.99 22.10 -16.79
C MET A 840 -6.91 23.18 -17.41
N PRO A 841 -6.44 24.06 -18.32
CA PRO A 841 -7.32 25.04 -18.94
C PRO A 841 -8.36 24.41 -19.89
N VAL A 842 -8.05 23.27 -20.53
CA VAL A 842 -9.00 22.59 -21.43
C VAL A 842 -10.20 22.04 -20.63
N PHE A 843 -9.94 21.38 -19.51
CA PHE A 843 -10.98 20.81 -18.65
C PHE A 843 -11.81 21.89 -17.94
N ALA A 844 -11.18 23.01 -17.56
CA ALA A 844 -11.91 24.16 -17.02
C ALA A 844 -12.91 24.74 -18.03
N ILE A 845 -12.51 24.86 -19.30
CA ILE A 845 -13.41 25.30 -20.38
C ILE A 845 -14.57 24.31 -20.57
N GLN A 846 -14.31 23.00 -20.56
CA GLN A 846 -15.36 21.98 -20.70
C GLN A 846 -16.37 22.02 -19.54
N GLN A 847 -15.87 22.15 -18.30
CA GLN A 847 -16.71 22.30 -17.12
C GLN A 847 -17.62 23.54 -17.26
N ALA A 848 -17.12 24.63 -17.85
CA ALA A 848 -17.85 25.89 -17.98
C ALA A 848 -18.99 25.77 -18.98
N LEU A 849 -18.74 25.05 -20.07
CA LEU A 849 -19.74 24.80 -21.10
C LEU A 849 -20.84 23.86 -20.63
N ASP A 850 -20.47 22.79 -19.93
CA ASP A 850 -21.42 21.88 -19.28
C ASP A 850 -22.33 22.64 -18.30
N SER A 851 -21.76 23.56 -17.52
CA SER A 851 -22.56 24.42 -16.62
C SER A 851 -23.46 25.41 -17.36
N MET A 852 -22.99 26.01 -18.45
CA MET A 852 -23.84 26.84 -19.32
C MET A 852 -24.97 26.03 -19.95
N GLU A 853 -24.72 24.80 -20.40
CA GLU A 853 -25.71 23.94 -21.03
C GLU A 853 -26.79 23.54 -20.03
N GLN A 854 -26.40 23.03 -18.85
CA GLN A 854 -27.34 22.67 -17.79
C GLN A 854 -28.18 23.87 -17.32
N ALA A 855 -27.57 25.05 -17.13
CA ALA A 855 -28.30 26.25 -16.74
C ALA A 855 -29.33 26.67 -17.81
N LYS A 856 -29.01 26.49 -19.09
CA LYS A 856 -29.92 26.79 -20.20
C LYS A 856 -31.08 25.80 -20.28
N GLU A 857 -30.81 24.51 -20.18
CA GLU A 857 -31.85 23.45 -20.20
C GLU A 857 -32.82 23.61 -19.02
N LEU A 858 -32.29 23.85 -17.82
CA LEU A 858 -33.10 24.05 -16.62
C LEU A 858 -33.95 25.33 -16.69
N GLY A 859 -33.39 26.43 -17.20
CA GLY A 859 -34.13 27.68 -17.37
C GLY A 859 -35.17 27.63 -18.50
N GLN A 860 -35.01 26.74 -19.49
CA GLN A 860 -36.02 26.48 -20.51
C GLN A 860 -37.15 25.55 -20.01
N ALA A 861 -36.89 24.69 -19.02
CA ALA A 861 -37.86 23.77 -18.43
C ALA A 861 -38.88 24.43 -17.48
N GLN A 862 -38.93 25.77 -17.42
CA GLN A 862 -39.73 26.58 -16.49
C GLN A 862 -41.25 26.56 -16.76
N ALA A 863 -41.89 25.41 -16.55
CA ALA A 863 -43.36 25.34 -16.42
C ALA A 863 -43.88 24.36 -15.34
N GLN A 864 -43.07 23.45 -14.78
CA GLN A 864 -43.62 22.31 -13.99
C GLN A 864 -42.80 21.87 -12.75
N ARG A 865 -41.78 22.60 -12.27
CA ARG A 865 -40.98 22.20 -11.09
C ARG A 865 -41.05 23.18 -9.93
N ASP A 866 -40.87 22.65 -8.71
CA ASP A 866 -40.72 23.43 -7.48
C ASP A 866 -39.63 24.49 -7.63
N LYS A 867 -40.04 25.77 -7.58
CA LYS A 867 -39.17 26.92 -7.84
C LYS A 867 -37.89 26.88 -6.99
N THR A 868 -37.99 26.51 -5.72
CA THR A 868 -36.89 26.52 -4.74
C THR A 868 -35.78 25.52 -5.08
N GLN A 869 -36.14 24.26 -5.38
CA GLN A 869 -35.17 23.20 -5.69
C GLN A 869 -34.47 23.45 -7.05
N LEU A 870 -35.21 23.98 -8.02
CA LEU A 870 -34.67 24.36 -9.31
C LEU A 870 -33.61 25.47 -9.18
N ILE A 871 -33.89 26.50 -8.37
CA ILE A 871 -32.97 27.62 -8.16
C ILE A 871 -31.72 27.18 -7.40
N LEU A 872 -31.83 26.35 -6.36
CA LEU A 872 -30.68 25.81 -5.62
C LEU A 872 -29.80 24.91 -6.51
N THR A 873 -30.42 24.14 -7.41
CA THR A 873 -29.69 23.31 -8.39
C THR A 873 -28.90 24.19 -9.37
N ILE A 874 -29.52 25.23 -9.93
CA ILE A 874 -28.83 26.15 -10.84
C ILE A 874 -27.77 26.97 -10.08
N LEU A 875 -28.02 27.38 -8.83
CA LEU A 875 -27.03 28.02 -7.97
C LEU A 875 -25.82 27.11 -7.78
N SER A 876 -26.01 25.85 -7.44
CA SER A 876 -24.90 24.89 -7.31
C SER A 876 -24.09 24.76 -8.61
N ILE A 877 -24.75 24.78 -9.78
CA ILE A 877 -24.09 24.72 -11.10
C ILE A 877 -23.30 25.99 -11.41
N VAL A 878 -23.87 27.17 -11.13
CA VAL A 878 -23.23 28.48 -11.36
C VAL A 878 -22.13 28.75 -10.32
N PHE A 879 -22.28 28.28 -9.08
CA PHE A 879 -21.32 28.43 -8.00
C PHE A 879 -20.17 27.43 -8.04
N ALA A 880 -20.33 26.28 -8.70
CA ALA A 880 -19.20 25.41 -9.05
C ALA A 880 -18.14 26.16 -9.90
N PHE A 881 -18.53 27.28 -10.52
CA PHE A 881 -17.67 28.18 -11.28
C PHE A 881 -17.13 29.39 -10.50
N VAL A 882 -17.66 29.67 -9.31
CA VAL A 882 -17.30 30.87 -8.54
C VAL A 882 -15.86 30.90 -8.01
N PRO A 883 -15.17 29.78 -7.75
CA PRO A 883 -13.73 29.82 -7.51
C PRO A 883 -12.93 30.51 -8.62
N PHE A 884 -13.38 30.41 -9.88
CA PHE A 884 -12.76 31.08 -11.04
C PHE A 884 -13.16 32.57 -11.18
N LEU A 885 -14.13 33.06 -10.39
CA LEU A 885 -14.72 34.39 -10.51
C LEU A 885 -14.13 35.41 -9.53
N ASN A 886 -13.63 34.96 -8.38
CA ASN A 886 -13.07 35.85 -7.35
C ASN A 886 -11.82 36.62 -7.84
N GLU A 887 -11.06 36.08 -8.79
CA GLU A 887 -9.90 36.77 -9.41
C GLU A 887 -10.31 37.87 -10.40
N LEU A 888 -11.56 37.93 -10.84
CA LEU A 888 -12.04 38.95 -11.77
C LEU A 888 -12.71 40.14 -11.05
N ALA A 889 -12.93 40.10 -9.73
CA ALA A 889 -13.89 41.01 -9.10
C ALA A 889 -13.33 42.36 -8.60
N PRO A 890 -12.03 42.53 -8.24
CA PRO A 890 -11.54 43.88 -7.99
C PRO A 890 -10.11 44.15 -8.50
N GLU A 891 -9.85 43.98 -9.80
CA GLU A 891 -8.70 44.62 -10.49
C GLU A 891 -8.96 44.89 -11.98
N ILE A 892 -10.25 45.01 -12.36
CA ILE A 892 -10.71 45.28 -13.74
C ILE A 892 -10.35 46.71 -14.24
N ALA A 893 -9.72 47.55 -13.42
CA ALA A 893 -9.11 48.80 -13.89
C ALA A 893 -7.66 48.64 -14.40
N ALA A 894 -6.99 47.49 -14.15
CA ALA A 894 -5.60 47.25 -14.53
C ALA A 894 -5.43 46.32 -15.75
N LEU A 895 -6.53 45.89 -16.37
CA LEU A 895 -6.53 44.89 -17.45
C LEU A 895 -6.11 45.40 -18.84
N ASP A 896 -5.85 46.71 -18.98
CA ASP A 896 -5.06 47.24 -20.12
C ASP A 896 -3.54 47.18 -19.86
N GLY A 897 -3.09 46.97 -18.62
CA GLY A 897 -1.68 46.95 -18.22
C GLY A 897 -1.05 45.55 -18.10
N VAL A 898 -1.84 44.52 -17.77
CA VAL A 898 -1.31 43.15 -17.54
C VAL A 898 -0.82 42.48 -18.84
N PHE A 899 -1.37 42.86 -20.01
CA PHE A 899 -0.84 42.38 -21.29
C PHE A 899 0.41 43.13 -21.78
N ALA A 900 0.83 44.22 -21.12
CA ALA A 900 1.91 45.09 -21.58
C ALA A 900 3.20 45.05 -20.73
N MET A 901 3.20 44.42 -19.55
CA MET A 901 4.40 44.30 -18.68
C MET A 901 5.11 42.95 -18.87
N LEU A 902 5.43 42.60 -20.12
CA LEU A 902 6.09 41.35 -20.50
C LEU A 902 7.59 41.56 -20.70
N GLY A 903 8.35 41.45 -19.61
CA GLY A 903 9.81 41.47 -19.66
C GLY A 903 10.46 40.89 -18.41
N ALA A 904 11.23 39.81 -18.61
CA ALA A 904 12.23 39.23 -17.70
C ALA A 904 11.74 38.53 -16.41
N ALA A 905 11.79 37.18 -16.44
CA ALA A 905 12.05 36.21 -15.35
C ALA A 905 11.31 36.25 -13.99
N GLY A 906 10.79 37.38 -13.52
CA GLY A 906 10.22 37.54 -12.17
C GLY A 906 8.77 37.03 -12.00
N THR A 907 7.98 36.96 -13.07
CA THR A 907 6.53 36.64 -13.00
C THR A 907 6.21 35.14 -13.09
N PHE A 908 7.09 34.31 -13.65
CA PHE A 908 6.85 32.86 -13.74
C PHE A 908 6.84 32.17 -12.36
N ALA A 909 7.70 32.63 -11.44
CA ALA A 909 7.71 32.14 -10.06
C ALA A 909 6.48 32.57 -9.27
N LEU A 910 5.93 33.75 -9.57
CA LEU A 910 4.72 34.26 -8.91
C LEU A 910 3.47 33.47 -9.34
N GLY A 911 3.32 33.12 -10.63
CA GLY A 911 2.22 32.28 -11.09
C GLY A 911 2.26 30.86 -10.50
N ILE A 912 3.45 30.24 -10.39
CA ILE A 912 3.60 28.95 -9.70
C ILE A 912 3.26 29.07 -8.22
N LYS A 913 3.69 30.16 -7.57
CA LYS A 913 3.34 30.41 -6.16
C LYS A 913 1.83 30.59 -5.99
N SER A 914 1.17 31.29 -6.91
CA SER A 914 -0.29 31.46 -6.95
C SER A 914 -1.02 30.11 -7.01
N ILE A 915 -0.55 29.18 -7.86
CA ILE A 915 -1.08 27.81 -7.94
C ILE A 915 -0.93 27.05 -6.61
N VAL A 916 0.18 27.24 -5.90
CA VAL A 916 0.44 26.57 -4.62
C VAL A 916 -0.38 27.18 -3.49
N ASP A 917 -0.49 28.51 -3.46
CA ASP A 917 -1.18 29.27 -2.42
C ASP A 917 -2.72 29.20 -2.60
N ASP A 918 -3.19 29.19 -3.85
CA ASP A 918 -4.59 28.99 -4.24
C ASP A 918 -4.68 27.99 -5.42
N PRO A 919 -4.85 26.69 -5.13
CA PRO A 919 -4.96 25.67 -6.17
C PRO A 919 -6.12 25.87 -7.15
N LEU A 920 -7.17 26.62 -6.79
CA LEU A 920 -8.34 26.84 -7.65
C LEU A 920 -8.05 27.84 -8.78
N SER A 921 -7.03 28.68 -8.62
CA SER A 921 -6.52 29.59 -9.67
C SER A 921 -5.81 28.83 -10.81
N ALA A 922 -5.41 27.58 -10.58
CA ALA A 922 -4.44 26.90 -11.42
C ALA A 922 -4.78 26.81 -12.92
N PRO A 923 -6.03 26.54 -13.34
CA PRO A 923 -6.36 26.55 -14.76
C PRO A 923 -6.11 27.91 -15.45
N MET A 924 -6.30 29.03 -14.74
CA MET A 924 -6.13 30.37 -15.29
C MET A 924 -4.67 30.83 -15.29
N GLU A 925 -3.92 30.54 -14.23
CA GLU A 925 -2.47 30.76 -14.17
C GLU A 925 -1.74 29.96 -15.26
N ILE A 926 -2.15 28.71 -15.46
CA ILE A 926 -1.62 27.86 -16.52
C ILE A 926 -2.04 28.35 -17.91
N LEU A 927 -3.26 28.85 -18.07
CA LEU A 927 -3.69 29.50 -19.33
C LEU A 927 -2.82 30.73 -19.63
N GLY A 928 -2.50 31.55 -18.63
CA GLY A 928 -1.54 32.65 -18.74
C GLY A 928 -0.17 32.15 -19.19
N PHE A 929 0.37 31.14 -18.51
CA PHE A 929 1.64 30.51 -18.87
C PHE A 929 1.70 30.06 -20.34
N LEU A 930 0.65 29.39 -20.82
CA LEU A 930 0.58 28.83 -22.18
C LEU A 930 0.36 29.91 -23.27
N THR A 931 -0.18 31.07 -22.91
CA THR A 931 -0.56 32.12 -23.88
C THR A 931 0.42 33.30 -23.95
N LEU A 932 1.31 33.42 -22.95
CA LEU A 932 2.35 34.45 -22.89
C LEU A 932 3.66 33.98 -23.56
N GLY A 933 3.69 34.04 -24.90
CA GLY A 933 4.90 33.94 -25.74
C GLY A 933 5.27 32.53 -26.20
N VAL A 934 5.67 32.41 -27.48
CA VAL A 934 6.13 31.15 -28.11
C VAL A 934 7.61 30.95 -27.77
N GLY A 935 7.90 30.26 -26.67
CA GLY A 935 9.30 30.05 -26.25
C GLY A 935 9.52 29.33 -24.91
N ARG A 936 8.48 28.73 -24.31
CA ARG A 936 8.63 28.00 -23.05
C ARG A 936 9.46 26.73 -23.25
N SER A 937 10.45 26.54 -22.41
CA SER A 937 11.34 25.38 -22.44
C SER A 937 10.70 24.16 -21.77
N ALA A 938 11.28 22.98 -21.98
CA ALA A 938 10.94 21.77 -21.22
C ALA A 938 10.99 22.00 -19.70
N LYS A 939 11.99 22.75 -19.22
CA LYS A 939 12.17 23.09 -17.82
C LYS A 939 11.05 23.98 -17.26
N ASP A 940 10.47 24.84 -18.09
CA ASP A 940 9.35 25.68 -17.66
C ASP A 940 8.06 24.86 -17.55
N PHE A 941 7.84 23.93 -18.47
CA PHE A 941 6.71 22.99 -18.41
C PHE A 941 6.81 22.05 -17.20
N ALA A 942 8.01 21.51 -16.91
CA ALA A 942 8.24 20.63 -15.77
C ALA A 942 7.84 21.30 -14.44
N LYS A 943 8.24 22.55 -14.22
CA LYS A 943 7.91 23.30 -13.00
C LYS A 943 6.41 23.56 -12.83
N VAL A 944 5.70 23.84 -13.92
CA VAL A 944 4.23 24.04 -13.88
C VAL A 944 3.52 22.70 -13.71
N ALA A 945 4.04 21.64 -14.32
CA ALA A 945 3.54 20.29 -14.14
C ALA A 945 3.73 19.80 -12.70
N ASP A 946 4.84 20.12 -12.05
CA ASP A 946 5.07 19.87 -10.63
C ASP A 946 4.07 20.60 -9.74
N ALA A 947 3.81 21.88 -10.01
CA ALA A 947 2.81 22.66 -9.29
C ALA A 947 1.41 22.03 -9.44
N ARG A 948 1.03 21.61 -10.66
CA ARG A 948 -0.21 20.86 -10.91
C ARG A 948 -0.25 19.54 -10.14
N ARG A 949 0.84 18.77 -10.13
CA ARG A 949 0.93 17.49 -9.42
C ARG A 949 0.83 17.66 -7.90
N GLY A 950 1.20 18.82 -7.37
CA GLY A 950 1.06 19.16 -5.95
C GLY A 950 -0.36 19.52 -5.51
N ILE A 951 -1.31 19.71 -6.44
CA ILE A 951 -2.71 19.99 -6.09
C ILE A 951 -3.35 18.72 -5.54
N LYS A 952 -3.93 18.81 -4.34
CA LYS A 952 -4.60 17.67 -3.68
C LYS A 952 -5.88 17.29 -4.42
N ASP A 953 -6.22 16.00 -4.40
CA ASP A 953 -7.42 15.48 -5.07
C ASP A 953 -8.71 16.18 -4.62
N GLY A 954 -8.82 16.50 -3.33
CA GLY A 954 -9.94 17.26 -2.77
C GLY A 954 -10.05 18.70 -3.31
N ASP A 955 -8.96 19.31 -3.75
CA ASP A 955 -8.96 20.63 -4.38
C ASP A 955 -9.25 20.55 -5.88
N LEU A 956 -8.81 19.49 -6.57
CA LEU A 956 -9.23 19.20 -7.94
C LEU A 956 -10.74 18.93 -8.03
N ALA A 957 -11.32 18.24 -7.04
CA ALA A 957 -12.76 18.00 -6.99
C ALA A 957 -13.58 19.31 -6.85
N LYS A 958 -13.02 20.35 -6.22
CA LYS A 958 -13.65 21.67 -6.10
C LYS A 958 -13.69 22.45 -7.41
N MET A 959 -12.90 22.06 -8.42
CA MET A 959 -12.91 22.68 -9.76
C MET A 959 -14.11 22.25 -10.61
N GLY A 960 -14.89 21.26 -10.14
CA GLY A 960 -16.13 20.81 -10.75
C GLY A 960 -16.12 19.34 -11.16
N LYS A 961 -17.31 18.73 -11.27
CA LYS A 961 -17.49 17.29 -11.54
C LYS A 961 -16.96 16.86 -12.92
N THR A 962 -17.27 17.63 -13.96
CA THR A 962 -16.81 17.44 -15.34
C THR A 962 -15.31 17.66 -15.46
N PHE A 963 -14.77 18.65 -14.73
CA PHE A 963 -13.32 18.84 -14.61
C PHE A 963 -12.66 17.58 -14.03
N LYS A 964 -13.09 17.17 -12.84
CA LYS A 964 -12.52 16.03 -12.11
C LYS A 964 -12.62 14.74 -12.92
N LYS A 965 -13.77 14.49 -13.56
CA LYS A 965 -13.97 13.32 -14.43
C LYS A 965 -12.95 13.26 -15.57
N HIS A 966 -12.73 14.36 -16.27
CA HIS A 966 -11.77 14.40 -17.37
C HIS A 966 -10.32 14.32 -16.87
N ASP A 967 -10.02 14.91 -15.71
CA ASP A 967 -8.71 14.77 -15.06
C ASP A 967 -8.43 13.32 -14.68
N ASP A 968 -9.39 12.63 -14.04
CA ASP A 968 -9.25 11.21 -13.67
C ASP A 968 -9.08 10.31 -14.90
N SER A 969 -9.83 10.60 -15.97
CA SER A 969 -9.69 9.89 -17.24
C SER A 969 -8.31 10.10 -17.85
N LEU A 970 -7.80 11.32 -17.80
CA LEU A 970 -6.46 11.64 -18.27
C LEU A 970 -5.39 10.97 -17.42
N GLN A 971 -5.47 11.08 -16.09
CA GLN A 971 -4.51 10.44 -15.18
C GLN A 971 -4.51 8.93 -15.38
N ASN A 972 -5.67 8.30 -15.60
CA ASN A 972 -5.71 6.89 -15.95
C ASN A 972 -4.94 6.61 -17.25
N VAL A 973 -5.07 7.43 -18.29
CA VAL A 973 -4.36 7.24 -19.58
C VAL A 973 -2.85 7.42 -19.43
N ILE A 974 -2.41 8.49 -18.77
CA ILE A 974 -0.98 8.87 -18.72
C ILE A 974 -0.25 8.31 -17.49
N LYS A 975 -0.94 7.62 -16.59
CA LYS A 975 -0.33 6.79 -15.55
C LYS A 975 0.36 5.62 -16.22
N ARG A 976 1.64 5.82 -16.50
CA ARG A 976 2.55 4.79 -16.97
C ARG A 976 2.67 3.72 -15.88
N LYS A 977 2.72 2.46 -16.30
CA LYS A 977 2.92 1.33 -15.37
C LYS A 977 4.31 1.35 -14.72
N CYS A 978 5.27 2.09 -15.29
CA CYS A 978 6.55 2.47 -14.70
C CYS A 978 6.77 3.99 -14.87
N LYS A 979 7.33 4.70 -13.89
CA LYS A 979 7.99 5.99 -14.17
C LYS A 979 9.26 5.65 -14.96
N ILE A 980 9.35 6.15 -16.19
CA ILE A 980 10.63 6.17 -16.94
C ILE A 980 11.57 7.13 -16.24
#